data_AF-A0A6V8CBZ4-F1
#
_entry.id   AF-A0A6V8CBZ4-F1
#
_cell.length_a   1.000
_cell.length_b   1.000
_cell.length_c   1.000
_cell.angle_alpha   90.00
_cell.angle_beta   90.00
_cell.angle_gamma   90.00
#
_symmetry.space_group_name_H-M   'P 1'
#
loop_
_entity.id
_entity.type
_entity.pdbx_description
1 polymer ?
#
loop_
_entity_poly.entity_id
_entity_poly.type
_entity_poly.pdbx_seq_one_letter_code
_entity_poly.pdbx_strand_id
1 'polypeptide(L)'
;MDAPHIVFGFRPTVLVGLLSAVALAWLFWQVIVPRQLQGLRVAFPTAEKRYEVHRVTGSAREARRLLRTSGMRFGVTAYLMAFIGAILLLVEIGLIEFGFQDGFSAINLGLALVLISITGVTSIGVALAAQLLPSQGMQRAIMQHRDPARIRASLMLLVAWACIVVLVWALLSSVEPEWRLSVTLLVAFFPPVMAYGRVLGSSWHAMRYANRNVAAGRPSPFQGHTPTPRQQAVGLIVNVNLMAMPIVALNTLASLVLMLVAPGVFVHSDRVAALPEYREQATVMEEGGALGFYAIEALSYIEEPALRAPLVAMVLLFLLLNVAVVGVLFVYEVARIMFLDVAEVSGRGGIHITDSRLLRAERSQQARVLNFCFTGFAGQSMLLVALAILTFWDSINLPGGAGCGRWEDTVCMIVEKDALEALTWMLASGGQVAFFVIWLRSLSIGHRINEVSFDAGAGENRRRLESMEDVIYLRKGSWLPLLADDAWATALNRFEESGSTVVEPSLQGIELSRRTMARMELYAALGRWSEAEQQAVSLLALSAQSGGGHARSLLVAASIAQRDVSEAKTRLGMMSDDDLETNRFRWLLSLLQPKSRILSERVIGSLLVDPVTRWNIELIERTQTGQAVGFTATRDGPMTRRGLLGDLARLRLQNDPERALTLLDRHVSAHGIAPEDWLHGEAVRILLHLDAGRVATAGALALALPSSAQRHPHMRAVLTHLGSLGQAVAPSSEPTGMTWLDEGLGDWVSRWPSMHEATSPPLWSNRTLRMHAWTANAWSLHDADGDGSTMVRTLGQSSKKAEPRLVGKSPPKGLHLHLCGLLVDVGGYPVDVGLPGTLDVDAARDAGLLG
;
A
#
# COMPACT_ATOMS: atom_id res chain seq x y z
N MET A 1 9.74 -37.17 -39.68
CA MET A 1 10.42 -35.86 -39.74
C MET A 1 11.65 -35.99 -38.87
N ASP A 2 12.82 -35.60 -39.36
CA ASP A 2 14.04 -35.61 -38.56
C ASP A 2 13.89 -34.67 -37.37
N ALA A 3 14.48 -35.03 -36.21
CA ALA A 3 14.41 -34.18 -35.03
C ALA A 3 15.07 -32.81 -35.31
N PRO A 4 14.43 -31.69 -34.94
CA PRO A 4 14.98 -30.37 -35.21
C PRO A 4 16.33 -30.20 -34.50
N HIS A 5 17.31 -29.62 -35.18
CA HIS A 5 18.67 -29.42 -34.67
C HIS A 5 18.91 -27.95 -34.27
N ILE A 6 19.90 -27.67 -33.42
CA ILE A 6 20.25 -26.31 -33.03
C ILE A 6 21.11 -25.66 -34.13
N VAL A 7 20.60 -24.57 -34.69
CA VAL A 7 21.30 -23.80 -35.72
C VAL A 7 22.12 -22.70 -35.07
N PHE A 8 23.44 -22.76 -35.26
CA PHE A 8 24.38 -21.75 -34.79
C PHE A 8 24.65 -20.71 -35.89
N GLY A 9 24.56 -19.42 -35.54
CA GLY A 9 24.85 -18.30 -36.45
C GLY A 9 23.68 -17.33 -36.62
N PHE A 10 23.96 -16.12 -37.10
CA PHE A 10 22.95 -15.09 -37.31
C PHE A 10 22.27 -15.28 -38.68
N ARG A 11 20.99 -15.66 -38.68
CA ARG A 11 20.13 -15.71 -39.87
C ARG A 11 19.07 -14.59 -39.81
N PRO A 12 18.56 -14.08 -40.95
CA PRO A 12 17.47 -13.08 -40.94
C PRO A 12 16.22 -13.55 -40.18
N THR A 13 15.96 -14.86 -40.17
CA THR A 13 14.86 -15.49 -39.42
C THR A 13 14.96 -15.27 -37.91
N VAL A 14 16.17 -15.10 -37.37
CA VAL A 14 16.40 -14.76 -35.95
C VAL A 14 15.80 -13.39 -35.62
N LEU A 15 16.05 -12.40 -36.49
CA LEU A 15 15.51 -11.06 -36.35
C LEU A 15 13.98 -11.05 -36.49
N VAL A 16 13.44 -11.87 -37.40
CA VAL A 16 11.99 -12.04 -37.57
C VAL A 16 11.36 -12.62 -36.31
N GLY A 17 11.96 -13.67 -35.72
CA GLY A 17 11.51 -14.26 -34.46
C GLY A 17 11.51 -13.25 -33.31
N LEU A 18 12.61 -12.51 -33.15
CA LEU A 18 12.74 -11.49 -32.10
C LEU A 18 11.74 -10.33 -32.28
N LEU A 19 11.66 -9.75 -33.47
CA LEU A 19 10.79 -8.60 -33.76
C LEU A 19 9.31 -8.99 -33.63
N SER A 20 8.92 -10.18 -34.08
CA SER A 20 7.56 -10.66 -33.94
C SER A 20 7.20 -10.92 -32.47
N ALA A 21 8.11 -11.50 -31.67
CA ALA A 21 7.90 -11.68 -30.24
C ALA A 21 7.73 -10.33 -29.50
N VAL A 22 8.58 -9.33 -29.80
CA VAL A 22 8.49 -7.99 -29.23
C VAL A 22 7.19 -7.28 -29.67
N ALA A 23 6.80 -7.40 -30.95
CA ALA A 23 5.58 -6.79 -31.46
C ALA A 23 4.32 -7.41 -30.82
N LEU A 24 4.28 -8.73 -30.67
CA LEU A 24 3.20 -9.45 -29.99
C LEU A 24 3.13 -9.07 -28.51
N ALA A 25 4.27 -9.00 -27.82
CA ALA A 25 4.33 -8.57 -26.43
C ALA A 25 3.88 -7.11 -26.26
N TRP A 26 4.26 -6.21 -27.18
CA TRP A 26 3.83 -4.82 -27.17
C TRP A 26 2.32 -4.69 -27.41
N LEU A 27 1.76 -5.43 -28.37
CA LEU A 27 0.32 -5.46 -28.64
C LEU A 27 -0.46 -5.96 -27.42
N PHE A 28 0.02 -7.05 -26.82
CA PHE A 28 -0.55 -7.63 -25.61
C PHE A 28 -0.54 -6.61 -24.46
N TRP A 29 0.58 -5.92 -24.25
CA TRP A 29 0.74 -4.89 -23.23
C TRP A 29 -0.20 -3.69 -23.43
N GLN A 30 -0.37 -3.22 -24.67
CA GLN A 30 -1.21 -2.05 -24.95
C GLN A 30 -2.70 -2.35 -24.85
N VAL A 31 -3.11 -3.55 -25.26
CA VAL A 31 -4.51 -3.90 -25.49
C VAL A 31 -5.06 -4.83 -24.42
N ILE A 32 -4.37 -5.93 -24.11
CA ILE A 32 -4.90 -7.02 -23.27
C ILE A 32 -4.72 -6.70 -21.79
N VAL A 33 -3.51 -6.32 -21.35
CA VAL A 33 -3.20 -6.07 -19.94
C VAL A 33 -4.13 -5.03 -19.30
N PRO A 34 -4.37 -3.85 -19.90
CA PRO A 34 -5.24 -2.83 -19.29
C PRO A 34 -6.71 -3.25 -19.28
N ARG A 35 -7.13 -4.11 -20.22
CA ARG A 35 -8.49 -4.69 -20.25
C ARG A 35 -8.66 -5.75 -19.15
N GLN A 36 -7.65 -6.57 -18.90
CA GLN A 36 -7.70 -7.58 -17.83
C GLN A 36 -7.70 -6.96 -16.43
N LEU A 37 -7.00 -5.84 -16.26
CA LEU A 37 -7.00 -5.06 -15.01
C LEU A 37 -8.16 -4.06 -14.90
N GLN A 38 -9.11 -4.05 -15.85
CA GLN A 38 -10.30 -3.24 -15.73
C GLN A 38 -11.26 -3.89 -14.72
N GLY A 39 -11.81 -3.09 -13.79
CA GLY A 39 -12.76 -3.57 -12.80
C GLY A 39 -12.12 -4.16 -11.55
N LEU A 40 -10.88 -3.80 -11.22
CA LEU A 40 -10.30 -4.08 -9.91
C LEU A 40 -11.19 -3.44 -8.83
N ARG A 41 -11.43 -4.19 -7.76
CA ARG A 41 -12.27 -3.79 -6.64
C ARG A 41 -11.61 -4.14 -5.32
N VAL A 42 -11.94 -3.39 -4.27
CA VAL A 42 -11.48 -3.62 -2.90
C VAL A 42 -12.72 -3.69 -2.00
N ALA A 43 -12.74 -4.62 -1.04
CA ALA A 43 -13.78 -4.73 -0.02
C ALA A 43 -13.32 -4.12 1.31
N PHE A 44 -14.23 -3.45 2.05
CA PHE A 44 -13.94 -2.79 3.32
C PHE A 44 -14.93 -3.23 4.39
N PRO A 45 -14.47 -3.55 5.61
CA PRO A 45 -15.39 -3.81 6.71
C PRO A 45 -16.02 -2.49 7.18
N THR A 46 -17.35 -2.41 7.14
CA THR A 46 -18.12 -1.26 7.67
C THR A 46 -18.80 -1.60 8.99
N ALA A 47 -19.25 -2.84 9.16
CA ALA A 47 -19.85 -3.35 10.38
C ALA A 47 -19.55 -4.84 10.55
N GLU A 48 -19.92 -5.41 11.69
CA GLU A 48 -19.79 -6.85 11.92
C GLU A 48 -20.56 -7.62 10.82
N LYS A 49 -19.83 -8.42 10.03
CA LYS A 49 -20.33 -9.17 8.86
C LYS A 49 -20.88 -8.32 7.69
N ARG A 50 -20.55 -7.02 7.59
CA ARG A 50 -20.90 -6.18 6.42
C ARG A 50 -19.68 -5.55 5.79
N TYR A 51 -19.55 -5.74 4.48
CA TYR A 51 -18.48 -5.19 3.67
C TYR A 51 -19.02 -4.33 2.53
N GLU A 52 -18.37 -3.20 2.28
CA GLU A 52 -18.62 -2.38 1.11
C GLU A 52 -17.58 -2.67 0.03
N VAL A 53 -18.01 -2.79 -1.22
CA VAL A 53 -17.10 -3.08 -2.33
C VAL A 53 -16.97 -1.86 -3.24
N HIS A 54 -15.74 -1.38 -3.42
CA HIS A 54 -15.45 -0.19 -4.21
C HIS A 54 -14.60 -0.50 -5.42
N ARG A 55 -14.83 0.25 -6.49
CA ARG A 55 -14.09 0.13 -7.74
C ARG A 55 -12.79 0.94 -7.70
N VAL A 56 -11.67 0.28 -7.94
CA VAL A 56 -10.33 0.89 -8.05
C VAL A 56 -10.04 1.29 -9.50
N THR A 57 -10.40 0.44 -10.47
CA THR A 57 -10.26 0.76 -11.91
C THR A 57 -11.62 0.67 -12.62
N GLY A 58 -12.14 1.80 -13.06
CA GLY A 58 -13.34 1.93 -13.88
C GLY A 58 -13.08 1.67 -15.36
N SER A 59 -11.94 2.13 -15.87
CA SER A 59 -11.60 2.10 -17.29
C SER A 59 -10.19 1.58 -17.57
N ALA A 60 -9.95 1.14 -18.81
CA ALA A 60 -8.60 0.78 -19.27
C ALA A 60 -7.60 1.96 -19.17
N ARG A 61 -8.08 3.21 -19.22
CA ARG A 61 -7.22 4.40 -19.03
C ARG A 61 -6.74 4.52 -17.58
N GLU A 62 -7.62 4.24 -16.61
CA GLU A 62 -7.25 4.23 -15.19
C GLU A 62 -6.31 3.07 -14.85
N ALA A 63 -6.55 1.89 -15.40
CA ALA A 63 -5.61 0.77 -15.28
C ALA A 63 -4.22 1.12 -15.84
N ARG A 64 -4.16 1.80 -17.00
CA ARG A 64 -2.90 2.28 -17.57
C ARG A 64 -2.20 3.34 -16.70
N ARG A 65 -2.96 4.22 -16.04
CA ARG A 65 -2.41 5.16 -15.04
C ARG A 65 -1.81 4.43 -13.84
N LEU A 66 -2.49 3.41 -13.32
CA LEU A 66 -1.99 2.57 -12.23
C LEU A 66 -0.67 1.87 -12.62
N LEU A 67 -0.59 1.29 -13.82
CA LEU A 67 0.62 0.64 -14.34
C LEU A 67 1.81 1.60 -14.56
N ARG A 68 1.55 2.90 -14.74
CA ARG A 68 2.60 3.93 -14.91
C ARG A 68 3.13 4.49 -13.59
N THR A 69 2.56 4.11 -12.46
CA THR A 69 3.00 4.55 -11.13
C THR A 69 4.44 4.11 -10.88
N SER A 70 5.25 4.94 -10.20
CA SER A 70 6.68 4.69 -9.98
C SER A 70 6.98 3.34 -9.32
N GLY A 71 6.09 2.86 -8.43
CA GLY A 71 6.21 1.56 -7.76
C GLY A 71 6.02 0.33 -8.65
N MET A 72 5.47 0.49 -9.87
CA MET A 72 5.18 -0.64 -10.79
C MET A 72 6.33 -1.01 -11.72
N ARG A 73 7.38 -0.18 -11.82
CA ARG A 73 8.41 -0.34 -12.86
C ARG A 73 9.09 -1.73 -12.85
N PHE A 74 9.37 -2.25 -11.65
CA PHE A 74 10.01 -3.55 -11.49
C PHE A 74 9.06 -4.70 -11.89
N GLY A 75 7.80 -4.65 -11.44
CA GLY A 75 6.74 -5.60 -11.79
C GLY A 75 6.49 -5.68 -13.28
N VAL A 76 6.36 -4.53 -13.92
CA VAL A 76 6.11 -4.44 -15.37
C VAL A 76 7.29 -5.00 -16.17
N THR A 77 8.53 -4.65 -15.80
CA THR A 77 9.72 -5.14 -16.50
C THR A 77 9.88 -6.65 -16.34
N ALA A 78 9.73 -7.19 -15.13
CA ALA A 78 9.79 -8.63 -14.88
C ALA A 78 8.71 -9.39 -15.68
N TYR A 79 7.46 -8.92 -15.66
CA TYR A 79 6.37 -9.55 -16.41
C TYR A 79 6.64 -9.54 -17.91
N LEU A 80 7.05 -8.39 -18.48
CA LEU A 80 7.31 -8.26 -19.92
C LEU A 80 8.51 -9.12 -20.34
N MET A 81 9.58 -9.18 -19.55
CA MET A 81 10.73 -10.05 -19.84
C MET A 81 10.30 -11.52 -19.90
N ALA A 82 9.55 -12.00 -18.90
CA ALA A 82 9.07 -13.37 -18.84
C ALA A 82 8.15 -13.70 -20.04
N PHE A 83 7.24 -12.78 -20.36
CA PHE A 83 6.28 -12.94 -21.45
C PHE A 83 6.94 -12.91 -22.83
N ILE A 84 7.92 -12.02 -23.05
CA ILE A 84 8.73 -12.00 -24.28
C ILE A 84 9.49 -13.32 -24.43
N GLY A 85 10.08 -13.85 -23.36
CA GLY A 85 10.76 -15.15 -23.39
C GLY A 85 9.82 -16.29 -23.80
N ALA A 86 8.64 -16.38 -23.19
CA ALA A 86 7.66 -17.42 -23.54
C ALA A 86 7.12 -17.28 -24.97
N ILE A 87 6.81 -16.05 -25.43
CA ILE A 87 6.37 -15.82 -26.81
C ILE A 87 7.49 -16.15 -27.80
N LEU A 88 8.75 -15.81 -27.47
CA LEU A 88 9.87 -16.09 -28.35
C LEU A 88 10.02 -17.60 -28.61
N LEU A 89 9.84 -18.45 -27.58
CA LEU A 89 9.77 -19.90 -27.76
C LEU A 89 8.63 -20.32 -28.69
N LEU A 90 7.43 -19.78 -28.46
CA LEU A 90 6.25 -20.10 -29.28
C LEU A 90 6.41 -19.69 -30.74
N VAL A 91 7.01 -18.52 -30.99
CA VAL A 91 7.30 -18.01 -32.33
C VAL A 91 8.33 -18.88 -33.03
N GLU A 92 9.41 -19.27 -32.35
CA GLU A 92 10.43 -20.17 -32.91
C GLU A 92 9.83 -21.51 -33.32
N ILE A 93 8.98 -22.10 -32.46
CA ILE A 93 8.24 -23.32 -32.78
C ILE A 93 7.37 -23.13 -34.01
N GLY A 94 6.59 -22.03 -34.07
CA GLY A 94 5.76 -21.73 -35.23
C GLY A 94 6.57 -21.58 -36.52
N LEU A 95 7.75 -20.96 -36.47
CA LEU A 95 8.63 -20.83 -37.63
C LEU A 95 9.14 -22.17 -38.14
N ILE A 96 9.36 -23.14 -37.26
CA ILE A 96 9.73 -24.51 -37.62
C ILE A 96 8.54 -25.24 -38.24
N GLU A 97 7.36 -25.21 -37.61
CA GLU A 97 6.16 -25.88 -38.11
C GLU A 97 5.69 -25.36 -39.48
N PHE A 98 5.81 -24.06 -39.72
CA PHE A 98 5.48 -23.45 -41.01
C PHE A 98 6.59 -23.62 -42.06
N GLY A 99 7.70 -24.31 -41.75
CA GLY A 99 8.79 -24.61 -42.68
C GLY A 99 9.69 -23.42 -43.02
N PHE A 100 9.67 -22.35 -42.23
CA PHE A 100 10.55 -21.19 -42.41
C PHE A 100 11.94 -21.39 -41.78
N GLN A 101 12.10 -22.40 -40.90
CA GLN A 101 13.37 -22.77 -40.27
C GLN A 101 13.51 -24.30 -40.18
N ASP A 102 14.73 -24.80 -40.40
CA ASP A 102 15.06 -26.22 -40.30
C ASP A 102 15.30 -26.71 -38.86
N GLY A 103 15.40 -25.77 -37.90
CA GLY A 103 15.73 -26.07 -36.51
C GLY A 103 15.83 -24.80 -35.64
N PHE A 104 15.97 -24.99 -34.33
CA PHE A 104 15.94 -23.90 -33.35
C PHE A 104 17.15 -22.97 -33.48
N SER A 105 16.90 -21.66 -33.50
CA SER A 105 17.99 -20.67 -33.42
C SER A 105 18.61 -20.64 -32.02
N ALA A 106 19.93 -20.89 -31.94
CA ALA A 106 20.67 -20.82 -30.67
C ALA A 106 20.53 -19.44 -29.97
N ILE A 107 20.45 -18.35 -30.75
CA ILE A 107 20.35 -16.99 -30.21
C ILE A 107 18.97 -16.76 -29.58
N ASN A 108 17.89 -17.11 -30.28
CA ASN A 108 16.53 -16.87 -29.80
C ASN A 108 16.17 -17.82 -28.66
N LEU A 109 16.55 -19.09 -28.76
CA LEU A 109 16.37 -20.08 -27.70
C LEU A 109 17.14 -19.67 -26.43
N GLY A 110 18.41 -19.26 -26.58
CA GLY A 110 19.24 -18.81 -25.45
C GLY A 110 18.69 -17.55 -24.78
N LEU A 111 18.26 -16.57 -25.57
CA LEU A 111 17.63 -15.35 -25.03
C LEU A 111 16.33 -15.66 -24.29
N ALA A 112 15.48 -16.54 -24.85
CA ALA A 112 14.23 -16.93 -24.20
C ALA A 112 14.47 -17.57 -22.83
N LEU A 113 15.41 -18.52 -22.76
CA LEU A 113 15.78 -19.17 -21.50
C LEU A 113 16.31 -18.16 -20.48
N VAL A 114 17.22 -17.25 -20.86
CA VAL A 114 17.75 -16.21 -19.96
C VAL A 114 16.65 -15.32 -19.40
N LEU A 115 15.72 -14.86 -20.23
CA LEU A 115 14.62 -14.00 -19.80
C LEU A 115 13.69 -14.71 -18.79
N ILE A 116 13.38 -15.98 -19.03
CA ILE A 116 12.56 -16.80 -18.14
C ILE A 116 13.32 -17.10 -16.83
N SER A 117 14.60 -17.44 -16.89
CA SER A 117 15.41 -17.75 -15.70
C SER A 117 15.59 -16.54 -14.79
N ILE A 118 15.94 -15.36 -15.33
CA ILE A 118 16.08 -14.13 -14.54
C ILE A 118 14.77 -13.83 -13.80
N THR A 119 13.64 -13.93 -14.49
CA THR A 119 12.34 -13.62 -13.91
C THR A 119 11.89 -14.69 -12.90
N GLY A 120 12.21 -15.96 -13.13
CA GLY A 120 12.05 -17.05 -12.16
C GLY A 120 12.80 -16.81 -10.85
N VAL A 121 14.08 -16.43 -10.92
CA VAL A 121 14.88 -16.11 -9.71
C VAL A 121 14.32 -14.91 -8.96
N THR A 122 13.91 -13.84 -9.68
CA THR A 122 13.29 -12.68 -9.03
C THR A 122 11.96 -13.03 -8.34
N SER A 123 11.18 -13.94 -8.91
CA SER A 123 9.92 -14.43 -8.32
C SER A 123 10.15 -15.12 -6.97
N ILE A 124 11.21 -15.92 -6.83
CA ILE A 124 11.60 -16.57 -5.57
C ILE A 124 11.82 -15.53 -4.46
N GLY A 125 12.63 -14.50 -4.74
CA GLY A 125 12.96 -13.47 -3.75
C GLY A 125 11.75 -12.65 -3.31
N VAL A 126 10.89 -12.24 -4.25
CA VAL A 126 9.68 -11.45 -3.95
C VAL A 126 8.66 -12.30 -3.18
N ALA A 127 8.43 -13.55 -3.58
CA ALA A 127 7.51 -14.45 -2.90
C ALA A 127 7.93 -14.74 -1.45
N LEU A 128 9.23 -14.93 -1.22
CA LEU A 128 9.78 -15.22 0.10
C LEU A 128 9.74 -13.99 1.02
N ALA A 129 10.05 -12.81 0.48
CA ALA A 129 9.92 -11.54 1.19
C ALA A 129 8.46 -11.25 1.60
N ALA A 130 7.48 -11.54 0.73
CA ALA A 130 6.06 -11.31 1.02
C ALA A 130 5.50 -12.27 2.07
N GLN A 131 6.06 -13.48 2.20
CA GLN A 131 5.57 -14.49 3.13
C GLN A 131 6.18 -14.41 4.52
N LEU A 132 7.43 -13.97 4.63
CA LEU A 132 8.18 -13.94 5.89
C LEU A 132 8.29 -12.55 6.53
N LEU A 133 8.27 -11.48 5.73
CA LEU A 133 8.32 -10.13 6.28
C LEU A 133 6.92 -9.66 6.66
N PRO A 134 6.75 -9.00 7.82
CA PRO A 134 5.45 -8.53 8.27
C PRO A 134 4.82 -7.55 7.26
N SER A 135 3.50 -7.65 7.11
CA SER A 135 2.71 -6.71 6.31
C SER A 135 2.74 -5.33 6.96
N GLN A 136 2.68 -4.28 6.14
CA GLN A 136 2.64 -2.91 6.66
C GLN A 136 1.21 -2.59 7.09
N GLY A 137 0.93 -2.79 8.38
CA GLY A 137 -0.31 -2.33 9.00
C GLY A 137 -0.32 -0.82 9.23
N MET A 138 -1.53 -0.28 9.43
CA MET A 138 -1.87 1.13 9.64
C MET A 138 -1.13 1.84 10.79
N GLN A 139 -0.38 1.10 11.62
CA GLN A 139 0.17 1.62 12.87
C GLN A 139 1.48 2.39 12.75
N ARG A 140 2.18 2.40 11.60
CA ARG A 140 3.35 3.29 11.40
C ARG A 140 3.54 3.63 9.92
N ALA A 141 2.85 4.65 9.45
CA ALA A 141 3.22 5.39 8.23
C ALA A 141 4.49 6.24 8.45
N ILE A 142 5.06 6.29 9.66
CA ILE A 142 6.17 7.19 10.02
C ILE A 142 7.55 6.71 9.50
N MET A 143 7.69 5.53 8.90
CA MET A 143 8.98 5.10 8.29
C MET A 143 8.76 4.12 7.11
N GLN A 144 8.02 4.52 6.08
CA GLN A 144 7.65 3.59 5.00
C GLN A 144 8.11 4.00 3.60
N HIS A 145 9.27 4.63 3.50
CA HIS A 145 10.00 4.69 2.25
C HIS A 145 11.36 4.02 2.34
N ARG A 146 11.48 2.96 1.52
CA ARG A 146 12.75 2.37 1.08
C ARG A 146 13.70 2.05 2.23
N ASP A 147 13.18 1.41 3.27
CA ASP A 147 13.99 1.01 4.40
C ASP A 147 15.12 0.10 3.88
N PRO A 148 16.40 0.55 3.86
CA PRO A 148 17.49 -0.28 3.38
C PRO A 148 17.60 -1.54 4.25
N ALA A 149 17.05 -1.52 5.47
CA ALA A 149 16.87 -2.70 6.30
C ALA A 149 15.98 -3.76 5.63
N ARG A 150 14.85 -3.38 5.00
CA ARG A 150 13.95 -4.35 4.35
C ARG A 150 14.55 -4.93 3.08
N ILE A 151 15.22 -4.11 2.27
CA ILE A 151 15.94 -4.59 1.07
C ILE A 151 17.06 -5.55 1.48
N ARG A 152 17.84 -5.19 2.51
CA ARG A 152 18.87 -6.08 3.07
C ARG A 152 18.25 -7.36 3.62
N ALA A 153 17.14 -7.29 4.34
CA ALA A 153 16.44 -8.47 4.85
C ALA A 153 15.97 -9.37 3.70
N SER A 154 15.38 -8.82 2.63
CA SER A 154 14.99 -9.62 1.46
C SER A 154 16.17 -10.27 0.74
N LEU A 155 17.32 -9.58 0.67
CA LEU A 155 18.53 -10.13 0.07
C LEU A 155 19.14 -11.24 0.94
N MET A 156 19.23 -11.03 2.25
CA MET A 156 19.69 -12.04 3.21
C MET A 156 18.82 -13.29 3.18
N LEU A 157 17.51 -13.09 3.11
CA LEU A 157 16.53 -14.16 2.97
C LEU A 157 16.70 -14.95 1.66
N LEU A 158 16.95 -14.28 0.52
CA LEU A 158 17.23 -14.93 -0.75
C LEU A 158 18.53 -15.75 -0.68
N VAL A 159 19.59 -15.19 -0.09
CA VAL A 159 20.88 -15.89 0.08
C VAL A 159 20.72 -17.11 0.99
N ALA A 160 20.00 -16.97 2.11
CA ALA A 160 19.70 -18.09 2.99
C ALA A 160 18.91 -19.19 2.28
N TRP A 161 17.94 -18.83 1.43
CA TRP A 161 17.19 -19.78 0.61
C TRP A 161 18.09 -20.48 -0.42
N ALA A 162 18.97 -19.74 -1.09
CA ALA A 162 19.93 -20.32 -2.03
C ALA A 162 20.85 -21.34 -1.34
N CYS A 163 21.30 -21.08 -0.10
CA CYS A 163 22.07 -22.03 0.69
C CYS A 163 21.28 -23.32 0.96
N ILE A 164 19.97 -23.23 1.24
CA ILE A 164 19.11 -24.41 1.42
C ILE A 164 19.00 -25.21 0.13
N VAL A 165 18.81 -24.54 -1.02
CA VAL A 165 18.75 -25.21 -2.33
C VAL A 165 20.06 -25.95 -2.64
N VAL A 166 21.20 -25.31 -2.40
CA VAL A 166 22.53 -25.93 -2.59
C VAL A 166 22.74 -27.11 -1.64
N LEU A 167 22.28 -27.00 -0.39
CA LEU A 167 22.33 -28.09 0.57
C LEU A 167 21.50 -29.29 0.09
N VAL A 168 20.29 -29.07 -0.41
CA VAL A 168 19.43 -30.13 -0.97
C VAL A 168 20.10 -30.78 -2.18
N TRP A 169 20.67 -29.98 -3.09
CA TRP A 169 21.43 -30.50 -4.24
C TRP A 169 22.59 -31.40 -3.80
N ALA A 170 23.32 -31.04 -2.74
CA ALA A 170 24.42 -31.83 -2.21
C ALA A 170 23.95 -33.15 -1.56
N LEU A 171 22.83 -33.10 -0.81
CA LEU A 171 22.25 -34.27 -0.15
C LEU A 171 21.70 -35.30 -1.14
N LEU A 172 21.21 -34.87 -2.30
CA LEU A 172 20.68 -35.74 -3.36
C LEU A 172 21.75 -36.24 -4.34
N SER A 173 23.03 -36.19 -3.97
CA SER A 173 24.14 -36.60 -4.85
C SER A 173 24.15 -38.09 -5.24
N SER A 174 23.46 -38.94 -4.49
CA SER A 174 23.32 -40.38 -4.77
C SER A 174 22.11 -40.73 -5.63
N VAL A 175 21.28 -39.76 -6.01
CA VAL A 175 20.07 -39.95 -6.83
C VAL A 175 20.40 -39.71 -8.30
N GLU A 176 19.65 -40.35 -9.21
CA GLU A 176 19.75 -40.12 -10.65
C GLU A 176 19.68 -38.63 -11.00
N PRO A 177 20.46 -38.18 -12.01
CA PRO A 177 20.67 -36.76 -12.30
C PRO A 177 19.37 -36.02 -12.64
N GLU A 178 18.45 -36.66 -13.35
CA GLU A 178 17.15 -36.11 -13.75
C GLU A 178 16.25 -35.83 -12.53
N TRP A 179 16.10 -36.82 -11.65
CA TRP A 179 15.36 -36.69 -10.39
C TRP A 179 15.99 -35.68 -9.44
N ARG A 180 17.33 -35.66 -9.37
CA ARG A 180 18.09 -34.71 -8.56
C ARG A 180 17.82 -33.26 -8.99
N LEU A 181 17.79 -32.99 -10.30
CA LEU A 181 17.47 -31.66 -10.85
C LEU A 181 16.03 -31.26 -10.55
N SER A 182 15.07 -32.13 -10.82
CA SER A 182 13.64 -31.85 -10.62
C SER A 182 13.30 -31.55 -9.16
N VAL A 183 13.80 -32.35 -8.21
CA VAL A 183 13.57 -32.11 -6.77
C VAL A 183 14.24 -30.81 -6.30
N THR A 184 15.46 -30.54 -6.77
CA THR A 184 16.19 -29.33 -6.37
C THR A 184 15.49 -28.07 -6.89
N LEU A 185 14.99 -28.09 -8.13
CA LEU A 185 14.24 -27.00 -8.71
C LEU A 185 12.87 -26.82 -8.05
N LEU A 186 12.19 -27.92 -7.67
CA LEU A 186 10.97 -27.85 -6.86
C LEU A 186 11.22 -27.10 -5.54
N VAL A 187 12.31 -27.42 -4.83
CA VAL A 187 12.69 -26.70 -3.60
C VAL A 187 13.03 -25.25 -3.91
N ALA A 188 13.76 -24.96 -4.98
CA ALA A 188 14.07 -23.59 -5.38
C ALA A 188 12.81 -22.74 -5.60
N PHE A 189 11.82 -23.29 -6.33
CA PHE A 189 10.55 -22.64 -6.64
C PHE A 189 9.45 -22.85 -5.59
N PHE A 190 9.75 -23.50 -4.47
CA PHE A 190 8.78 -23.71 -3.40
C PHE A 190 8.15 -22.39 -2.89
N PRO A 191 8.89 -21.28 -2.69
CA PRO A 191 8.29 -20.03 -2.20
C PRO A 191 7.17 -19.46 -3.10
N PRO A 192 7.35 -19.26 -4.43
CA PRO A 192 6.26 -18.79 -5.28
C PRO A 192 5.11 -19.79 -5.42
N VAL A 193 5.41 -21.10 -5.46
CA VAL A 193 4.39 -22.16 -5.50
C VAL A 193 3.53 -22.15 -4.22
N MET A 194 4.14 -21.95 -3.06
CA MET A 194 3.43 -21.89 -1.78
C MET A 194 2.64 -20.58 -1.64
N ALA A 195 3.18 -19.45 -2.12
CA ALA A 195 2.46 -18.19 -2.19
C ALA A 195 1.18 -18.29 -3.03
N TYR A 196 1.29 -18.96 -4.18
CA TYR A 196 0.17 -19.25 -5.08
C TYR A 196 -0.90 -20.09 -4.38
N GLY A 197 -0.51 -21.21 -3.78
CA GLY A 197 -1.44 -22.11 -3.07
C GLY A 197 -2.16 -21.42 -1.92
N ARG A 198 -1.46 -20.53 -1.20
CA ARG A 198 -2.02 -19.72 -0.11
C ARG A 198 -3.06 -18.73 -0.57
N VAL A 199 -2.78 -17.96 -1.63
CA VAL A 199 -3.72 -16.96 -2.14
C VAL A 199 -4.99 -17.64 -2.64
N LEU A 200 -4.88 -18.67 -3.47
CA LEU A 200 -6.07 -19.37 -4.00
C LEU A 200 -6.82 -20.18 -2.95
N GLY A 201 -6.11 -20.94 -2.13
CA GLY A 201 -6.73 -21.82 -1.13
C GLY A 201 -7.56 -21.00 -0.14
N SER A 202 -7.08 -19.82 0.25
CA SER A 202 -7.80 -18.93 1.14
C SER A 202 -8.98 -18.21 0.47
N SER A 203 -8.92 -17.91 -0.83
CA SER A 203 -9.97 -17.19 -1.55
C SER A 203 -11.00 -18.06 -2.28
N TRP A 204 -10.79 -19.38 -2.36
CA TRP A 204 -11.57 -20.30 -3.19
C TRP A 204 -13.09 -20.22 -2.92
N HIS A 205 -13.49 -20.20 -1.64
CA HIS A 205 -14.91 -20.14 -1.27
C HIS A 205 -15.59 -18.86 -1.77
N ALA A 206 -14.91 -17.72 -1.64
CA ALA A 206 -15.40 -16.45 -2.15
C ALA A 206 -15.54 -16.44 -3.67
N MET A 207 -14.54 -16.96 -4.37
CA MET A 207 -14.57 -17.04 -5.83
C MET A 207 -15.70 -17.94 -6.33
N ARG A 208 -15.88 -19.11 -5.71
CA ARG A 208 -16.95 -20.04 -6.06
C ARG A 208 -18.31 -19.41 -5.79
N TYR A 209 -18.50 -18.75 -4.65
CA TYR A 209 -19.74 -18.06 -4.32
C TYR A 209 -20.08 -16.97 -5.34
N ALA A 210 -19.11 -16.14 -5.71
CA ALA A 210 -19.32 -15.08 -6.69
C ALA A 210 -19.58 -15.60 -8.09
N ASN A 211 -18.76 -16.52 -8.60
CA ASN A 211 -18.90 -17.03 -9.97
C ASN A 211 -20.14 -17.90 -10.14
N ARG A 212 -20.57 -18.62 -9.09
CA ARG A 212 -21.87 -19.31 -9.09
C ARG A 212 -23.04 -18.33 -9.28
N ASN A 213 -22.99 -17.16 -8.63
CA ASN A 213 -24.03 -16.14 -8.79
C ASN A 213 -24.01 -15.54 -10.20
N VAL A 214 -22.82 -15.24 -10.74
CA VAL A 214 -22.67 -14.76 -12.14
C VAL A 214 -23.21 -15.79 -13.13
N ALA A 215 -22.85 -17.06 -12.97
CA ALA A 215 -23.31 -18.15 -13.84
C ALA A 215 -24.84 -18.33 -13.80
N ALA A 216 -25.46 -18.08 -12.65
CA ALA A 216 -26.91 -18.14 -12.46
C ALA A 216 -27.66 -16.88 -12.93
N GLY A 217 -26.96 -15.91 -13.57
CA GLY A 217 -27.56 -14.64 -14.01
C GLY A 217 -27.88 -13.65 -12.90
N ARG A 218 -27.46 -13.94 -11.65
CA ARG A 218 -27.65 -13.05 -10.50
C ARG A 218 -26.48 -12.05 -10.42
N PRO A 219 -26.69 -10.82 -9.92
CA PRO A 219 -25.59 -9.91 -9.68
C PRO A 219 -24.61 -10.54 -8.69
N SER A 220 -23.33 -10.53 -9.03
CA SER A 220 -22.32 -11.02 -8.09
C SER A 220 -22.22 -10.08 -6.89
N PRO A 221 -22.08 -10.61 -5.65
CA PRO A 221 -21.93 -9.82 -4.43
C PRO A 221 -20.77 -8.80 -4.52
N PHE A 222 -19.74 -9.12 -5.31
CA PHE A 222 -18.60 -8.23 -5.50
C PHE A 222 -18.76 -7.28 -6.68
N GLN A 223 -19.63 -7.61 -7.65
CA GLN A 223 -19.74 -6.89 -8.91
C GLN A 223 -20.96 -5.96 -9.01
N GLY A 224 -22.04 -6.23 -8.27
CA GLY A 224 -23.19 -5.34 -8.12
C GLY A 224 -24.01 -5.02 -9.40
N HIS A 225 -23.66 -5.61 -10.55
CA HIS A 225 -24.38 -5.43 -11.81
C HIS A 225 -24.84 -6.78 -12.35
N THR A 226 -25.93 -6.77 -13.10
CA THR A 226 -26.44 -7.97 -13.76
C THR A 226 -25.46 -8.42 -14.86
N PRO A 227 -25.07 -9.71 -14.88
CA PRO A 227 -24.08 -10.19 -15.84
C PRO A 227 -24.69 -10.32 -17.24
N THR A 228 -23.95 -9.85 -18.25
CA THR A 228 -24.28 -10.08 -19.67
C THR A 228 -24.19 -11.57 -20.03
N PRO A 229 -24.86 -12.05 -21.09
CA PRO A 229 -24.80 -13.47 -21.47
C PRO A 229 -23.36 -14.00 -21.66
N ARG A 230 -22.48 -13.16 -22.22
CA ARG A 230 -21.05 -13.48 -22.34
C ARG A 230 -20.37 -13.66 -20.98
N GLN A 231 -20.68 -12.79 -20.02
CA GLN A 231 -20.14 -12.90 -18.66
C GLN A 231 -20.72 -14.09 -17.91
N GLN A 232 -21.97 -14.48 -18.16
CA GLN A 232 -22.57 -15.70 -17.60
C GLN A 232 -21.86 -16.95 -18.11
N ALA A 233 -21.59 -17.04 -19.42
CA ALA A 233 -20.84 -18.14 -20.01
C ALA A 233 -19.42 -18.24 -19.43
N VAL A 234 -18.70 -17.12 -19.33
CA VAL A 234 -17.36 -17.08 -18.72
C VAL A 234 -17.44 -17.45 -17.23
N GLY A 235 -18.42 -16.93 -16.49
CA GLY A 235 -18.64 -17.25 -15.08
C GLY A 235 -18.94 -18.73 -14.86
N LEU A 236 -19.67 -19.37 -15.78
CA LEU A 236 -19.93 -20.81 -15.76
C LEU A 236 -18.63 -21.61 -15.95
N ILE A 237 -17.82 -21.27 -16.96
CA ILE A 237 -16.53 -21.92 -17.21
C ILE A 237 -15.62 -21.81 -15.99
N VAL A 238 -15.48 -20.61 -15.43
CA VAL A 238 -14.67 -20.37 -14.23
C VAL A 238 -15.22 -21.14 -13.03
N ASN A 239 -16.54 -21.17 -12.85
CA ASN A 239 -17.16 -21.92 -11.76
C ASN A 239 -16.93 -23.43 -11.88
N VAL A 240 -17.02 -24.01 -13.08
CA VAL A 240 -16.69 -25.42 -13.34
C VAL A 240 -15.23 -25.70 -13.00
N ASN A 241 -14.30 -24.86 -13.45
CA ASN A 241 -12.88 -24.99 -13.13
C ASN A 241 -12.63 -24.90 -11.61
N LEU A 242 -13.29 -23.99 -10.91
CA LEU A 242 -13.22 -23.88 -9.45
C LEU A 242 -13.77 -25.12 -8.74
N MET A 243 -14.79 -25.80 -9.29
CA MET A 243 -15.27 -27.08 -8.75
C MET A 243 -14.26 -28.20 -8.97
N ALA A 244 -13.56 -28.21 -10.10
CA ALA A 244 -12.55 -29.21 -10.43
C ALA A 244 -11.29 -29.08 -9.57
N MET A 245 -10.89 -27.87 -9.16
CA MET A 245 -9.62 -27.63 -8.43
C MET A 245 -9.42 -28.52 -7.19
N PRO A 246 -10.37 -28.65 -6.23
CA PRO A 246 -10.18 -29.56 -5.09
C PRO A 246 -10.13 -31.04 -5.49
N ILE A 247 -10.85 -31.44 -6.54
CA ILE A 247 -10.87 -32.83 -7.05
C ILE A 247 -9.50 -33.17 -7.63
N VAL A 248 -8.95 -32.29 -8.48
CA VAL A 248 -7.63 -32.45 -9.07
C VAL A 248 -6.57 -32.48 -7.97
N ALA A 249 -6.64 -31.58 -6.99
CA ALA A 249 -5.66 -31.55 -5.90
C ALA A 249 -5.71 -32.82 -5.01
N LEU A 250 -6.91 -33.36 -4.75
CA LEU A 250 -7.07 -34.63 -4.06
C LEU A 250 -6.54 -35.81 -4.90
N ASN A 251 -6.85 -35.84 -6.19
CA ASN A 251 -6.35 -36.84 -7.13
C ASN A 251 -4.81 -36.86 -7.14
N THR A 252 -4.17 -35.70 -7.20
CA THR A 252 -2.71 -35.59 -7.19
C THR A 252 -2.12 -36.07 -5.87
N LEU A 253 -2.69 -35.68 -4.74
CA LEU A 253 -2.25 -36.17 -3.43
C LEU A 253 -2.38 -37.69 -3.32
N ALA A 254 -3.52 -38.24 -3.75
CA ALA A 254 -3.76 -39.69 -3.76
C ALA A 254 -2.78 -40.41 -4.70
N SER A 255 -2.52 -39.85 -5.88
CA SER A 255 -1.57 -40.40 -6.87
C SER A 255 -0.15 -40.45 -6.30
N LEU A 256 0.31 -39.38 -5.64
CA LEU A 256 1.61 -39.33 -4.97
C LEU A 256 1.72 -40.37 -3.85
N VAL A 257 0.67 -40.54 -3.04
CA VAL A 257 0.64 -41.55 -1.96
C VAL A 257 0.65 -42.96 -2.54
N LEU A 258 -0.14 -43.24 -3.57
CA LEU A 258 -0.19 -44.55 -4.23
C LEU A 258 1.14 -44.89 -4.89
N MET A 259 1.81 -43.93 -5.53
CA MET A 259 3.13 -44.12 -6.12
C MET A 259 4.18 -44.47 -5.05
N LEU A 260 4.07 -43.89 -3.85
CA LEU A 260 5.00 -44.14 -2.74
C LEU A 260 4.73 -45.48 -2.01
N VAL A 261 3.46 -45.89 -1.90
CA VAL A 261 3.04 -47.08 -1.13
C VAL A 261 2.96 -48.34 -2.00
N ALA A 262 2.54 -48.21 -3.26
CA ALA A 262 2.28 -49.33 -4.15
C ALA A 262 2.58 -48.95 -5.63
N PRO A 263 3.87 -48.86 -6.02
CA PRO A 263 4.27 -48.42 -7.36
C PRO A 263 3.74 -49.32 -8.49
N GLY A 264 3.50 -50.61 -8.21
CA GLY A 264 2.98 -51.56 -9.21
C GLY A 264 1.50 -51.38 -9.58
N VAL A 265 0.78 -50.42 -8.98
CA VAL A 265 -0.62 -50.11 -9.31
C VAL A 265 -0.75 -49.36 -10.64
N PHE A 266 0.32 -48.69 -11.08
CA PHE A 266 0.34 -47.86 -12.28
C PHE A 266 1.11 -48.52 -13.43
N VAL A 267 0.77 -49.76 -13.75
CA VAL A 267 1.25 -50.46 -14.93
C VAL A 267 0.06 -50.71 -15.83
N HIS A 268 0.09 -50.15 -17.03
CA HIS A 268 -0.98 -50.33 -18.01
C HIS A 268 -1.11 -51.78 -18.47
N SER A 269 -2.32 -52.21 -18.83
CA SER A 269 -2.51 -53.52 -19.43
C SER A 269 -1.90 -53.60 -20.83
N ASP A 270 -1.58 -54.82 -21.28
CA ASP A 270 -1.08 -55.10 -22.64
C ASP A 270 -1.98 -54.53 -23.75
N ARG A 271 -3.27 -54.30 -23.45
CA ARG A 271 -4.23 -53.70 -24.38
C ARG A 271 -3.96 -52.23 -24.66
N VAL A 272 -3.56 -51.46 -23.64
CA VAL A 272 -3.20 -50.05 -23.79
C VAL A 272 -1.88 -49.92 -24.52
N ALA A 273 -0.90 -50.77 -24.17
CA ALA A 273 0.40 -50.81 -24.84
C ALA A 273 0.30 -51.17 -26.34
N ALA A 274 -0.74 -51.90 -26.75
CA ALA A 274 -1.00 -52.25 -28.14
C ALA A 274 -1.72 -51.16 -28.97
N LEU A 275 -2.13 -50.04 -28.35
CA LEU A 275 -2.81 -48.96 -29.05
C LEU A 275 -1.83 -48.12 -29.87
N PRO A 276 -2.06 -47.90 -31.17
CA PRO A 276 -1.17 -47.07 -32.00
C PRO A 276 -1.23 -45.59 -31.64
N GLU A 277 -2.27 -45.16 -30.91
CA GLU A 277 -2.45 -43.77 -30.48
C GLU A 277 -1.83 -43.47 -29.11
N TYR A 278 -1.48 -44.49 -28.32
CA TYR A 278 -0.90 -44.33 -26.99
C TYR A 278 0.63 -44.41 -27.08
N ARG A 279 1.30 -43.49 -26.39
CA ARG A 279 2.74 -43.53 -26.17
C ARG A 279 2.97 -43.60 -24.68
N GLU A 280 3.85 -44.50 -24.27
CA GLU A 280 4.23 -44.63 -22.87
C GLU A 280 4.81 -43.31 -22.37
N GLN A 281 4.23 -42.80 -21.30
CA GLN A 281 4.64 -41.54 -20.67
C GLN A 281 5.60 -41.82 -19.53
N ALA A 282 6.55 -40.91 -19.30
CA ALA A 282 7.58 -41.09 -18.27
C ALA A 282 6.99 -41.13 -16.86
N THR A 283 5.83 -40.48 -16.64
CA THR A 283 5.15 -40.48 -15.35
C THR A 283 3.62 -40.58 -15.48
N VAL A 284 3.00 -41.33 -14.57
CA VAL A 284 1.52 -41.46 -14.39
C VAL A 284 0.82 -40.11 -14.24
N MET A 285 1.56 -39.09 -13.79
CA MET A 285 0.99 -37.79 -13.59
C MET A 285 0.66 -37.13 -14.94
N GLU A 286 1.43 -37.39 -16.01
CA GLU A 286 1.18 -36.92 -17.38
C GLU A 286 -0.17 -37.35 -17.94
N GLU A 287 -0.60 -38.53 -17.53
CA GLU A 287 -1.87 -39.11 -17.94
C GLU A 287 -3.05 -38.44 -17.23
N GLY A 288 -2.79 -37.59 -16.23
CA GLY A 288 -3.77 -36.95 -15.36
C GLY A 288 -3.80 -37.52 -13.94
N GLY A 289 -2.74 -38.19 -13.49
CA GLY A 289 -2.67 -38.91 -12.22
C GLY A 289 -3.57 -40.14 -12.23
N ALA A 290 -3.95 -40.65 -11.05
CA ALA A 290 -4.74 -41.88 -10.93
C ALA A 290 -6.05 -41.83 -11.72
N LEU A 291 -6.80 -40.72 -11.66
CA LEU A 291 -8.02 -40.55 -12.46
C LEU A 291 -7.77 -40.61 -13.97
N GLY A 292 -6.63 -40.07 -14.42
CA GLY A 292 -6.22 -40.06 -15.81
C GLY A 292 -5.79 -41.43 -16.32
N PHE A 293 -4.88 -42.07 -15.58
CA PHE A 293 -4.43 -43.44 -15.80
C PHE A 293 -5.61 -44.41 -15.96
N TYR A 294 -6.55 -44.41 -15.01
CA TYR A 294 -7.73 -45.28 -15.09
C TYR A 294 -8.72 -44.87 -16.18
N ALA A 295 -8.75 -43.60 -16.59
CA ALA A 295 -9.56 -43.16 -17.73
C ALA A 295 -9.00 -43.69 -19.05
N ILE A 296 -7.67 -43.68 -19.24
CA ILE A 296 -7.01 -44.28 -20.40
C ILE A 296 -7.28 -45.79 -20.43
N GLU A 297 -7.14 -46.45 -19.27
CA GLU A 297 -7.44 -47.88 -19.13
C GLU A 297 -8.91 -48.18 -19.50
N ALA A 298 -9.85 -47.34 -19.07
CA ALA A 298 -11.28 -47.49 -19.41
C ALA A 298 -11.56 -47.22 -20.90
N LEU A 299 -10.90 -46.23 -21.50
CA LEU A 299 -11.05 -45.88 -22.92
C LEU A 299 -10.46 -46.97 -23.84
N SER A 300 -9.52 -47.77 -23.35
CA SER A 300 -8.96 -48.92 -24.07
C SER A 300 -9.98 -50.01 -24.40
N TYR A 301 -11.11 -50.06 -23.66
CA TYR A 301 -12.21 -51.01 -23.92
C TYR A 301 -13.07 -50.61 -25.13
N ILE A 302 -12.85 -49.43 -25.72
CA ILE A 302 -13.57 -48.97 -26.91
C ILE A 302 -12.83 -49.49 -28.15
N GLU A 303 -13.43 -50.46 -28.83
CA GLU A 303 -12.86 -51.11 -30.02
C GLU A 303 -12.84 -50.20 -31.26
N GLU A 304 -13.73 -49.20 -31.34
CA GLU A 304 -13.89 -48.34 -32.51
C GLU A 304 -12.93 -47.12 -32.49
N PRO A 305 -11.92 -47.08 -33.39
CA PRO A 305 -10.88 -46.05 -33.37
C PRO A 305 -11.41 -44.65 -33.68
N ALA A 306 -12.51 -44.53 -34.44
CA ALA A 306 -13.16 -43.27 -34.77
C ALA A 306 -13.77 -42.56 -33.55
N LEU A 307 -14.11 -43.30 -32.49
CA LEU A 307 -14.63 -42.75 -31.23
C LEU A 307 -13.51 -42.59 -30.19
N ARG A 308 -12.58 -43.55 -30.14
CA ARG A 308 -11.47 -43.56 -29.17
C ARG A 308 -10.46 -42.45 -29.41
N ALA A 309 -9.98 -42.28 -30.65
CA ALA A 309 -8.96 -41.29 -30.99
C ALA A 309 -9.34 -39.83 -30.62
N PRO A 310 -10.55 -39.33 -30.94
CA PRO A 310 -10.94 -37.98 -30.53
C PRO A 310 -11.18 -37.86 -29.02
N LEU A 311 -11.58 -38.92 -28.31
CA LEU A 311 -11.74 -38.90 -26.85
C LEU A 311 -10.39 -38.81 -26.14
N VAL A 312 -9.41 -39.61 -26.55
CA VAL A 312 -8.04 -39.54 -26.01
C VAL A 312 -7.41 -38.18 -26.33
N ALA A 313 -7.59 -37.69 -27.57
CA ALA A 313 -7.14 -36.35 -27.96
C ALA A 313 -7.84 -35.23 -27.16
N MET A 314 -9.13 -35.37 -26.83
CA MET A 314 -9.83 -34.40 -25.97
C MET A 314 -9.34 -34.43 -24.53
N VAL A 315 -9.01 -35.61 -23.97
CA VAL A 315 -8.44 -35.73 -22.63
C VAL A 315 -7.05 -35.07 -22.58
N LEU A 316 -6.20 -35.35 -23.57
CA LEU A 316 -4.88 -34.72 -23.71
C LEU A 316 -4.99 -33.20 -23.92
N LEU A 317 -5.90 -32.75 -24.79
CA LEU A 317 -6.16 -31.32 -25.02
C LEU A 317 -6.72 -30.63 -23.77
N PHE A 318 -7.55 -31.31 -22.98
CA PHE A 318 -8.07 -30.80 -21.71
C PHE A 318 -6.94 -30.64 -20.67
N LEU A 319 -6.04 -31.61 -20.56
CA LEU A 319 -4.84 -31.52 -19.72
C LEU A 319 -3.95 -30.34 -20.16
N LEU A 320 -3.72 -30.20 -21.47
CA LEU A 320 -2.93 -29.11 -22.07
C LEU A 320 -3.56 -27.73 -21.84
N LEU A 321 -4.86 -27.59 -22.08
CA LEU A 321 -5.58 -26.34 -21.91
C LEU A 321 -5.67 -25.95 -20.44
N ASN A 322 -5.81 -26.91 -19.53
CA ASN A 322 -5.85 -26.63 -18.09
C ASN A 322 -4.52 -26.10 -17.55
N VAL A 323 -3.36 -26.57 -18.00
CA VAL A 323 -2.07 -26.02 -17.55
C VAL A 323 -1.79 -24.66 -18.20
N ALA A 324 -2.00 -24.53 -19.52
CA ALA A 324 -1.66 -23.31 -20.27
C ALA A 324 -2.64 -22.14 -20.03
N VAL A 325 -3.95 -22.38 -20.00
CA VAL A 325 -4.97 -21.33 -19.79
C VAL A 325 -4.99 -20.87 -18.34
N VAL A 326 -4.72 -21.78 -17.38
CA VAL A 326 -4.55 -21.45 -15.97
C VAL A 326 -3.19 -20.81 -15.69
N GLY A 327 -2.20 -20.82 -16.60
CA GLY A 327 -0.97 -20.04 -16.45
C GLY A 327 -1.13 -18.55 -16.81
N VAL A 328 -1.75 -18.25 -17.96
CA VAL A 328 -1.77 -16.89 -18.54
C VAL A 328 -2.89 -16.00 -17.98
N LEU A 329 -4.11 -16.53 -17.79
CA LEU A 329 -5.22 -15.74 -17.23
C LEU A 329 -5.06 -15.46 -15.73
N PHE A 330 -4.17 -16.20 -15.09
CA PHE A 330 -4.18 -16.39 -13.67
C PHE A 330 -3.48 -15.30 -12.87
N VAL A 331 -2.40 -14.72 -13.39
CA VAL A 331 -1.72 -13.56 -12.75
C VAL A 331 -2.72 -12.41 -12.54
N TYR A 332 -3.62 -12.20 -13.50
CA TYR A 332 -4.65 -11.15 -13.43
C TYR A 332 -5.78 -11.50 -12.46
N GLU A 333 -6.19 -12.77 -12.41
CA GLU A 333 -7.22 -13.21 -11.48
C GLU A 333 -6.73 -13.17 -10.03
N VAL A 334 -5.47 -13.56 -9.78
CA VAL A 334 -4.80 -13.35 -8.49
C VAL A 334 -4.71 -11.88 -8.12
N ALA A 335 -4.36 -11.00 -9.07
CA ALA A 335 -4.36 -9.57 -8.81
C ALA A 335 -5.77 -9.08 -8.39
N ARG A 336 -6.84 -9.54 -9.04
CA ARG A 336 -8.22 -9.19 -8.63
C ARG A 336 -8.56 -9.69 -7.23
N ILE A 337 -8.18 -10.91 -6.88
CA ILE A 337 -8.41 -11.51 -5.57
C ILE A 337 -7.66 -10.73 -4.48
N MET A 338 -6.38 -10.45 -4.72
CA MET A 338 -5.51 -9.72 -3.80
C MET A 338 -5.99 -8.28 -3.57
N PHE A 339 -6.55 -7.63 -4.59
CA PHE A 339 -7.16 -6.30 -4.43
C PHE A 339 -8.48 -6.36 -3.65
N LEU A 340 -9.27 -7.41 -3.84
CA LEU A 340 -10.56 -7.55 -3.17
C LEU A 340 -10.40 -7.82 -1.65
N ASP A 341 -9.22 -8.30 -1.22
CA ASP A 341 -8.84 -8.63 0.16
C ASP A 341 -9.78 -9.66 0.85
N VAL A 342 -10.41 -10.54 0.06
CA VAL A 342 -11.37 -11.53 0.59
C VAL A 342 -10.70 -12.65 1.38
N ALA A 343 -9.37 -12.72 1.37
CA ALA A 343 -8.63 -13.68 2.19
C ALA A 343 -8.93 -13.49 3.68
N GLU A 344 -9.17 -12.25 4.14
CA GLU A 344 -9.56 -11.96 5.53
C GLU A 344 -10.95 -12.54 5.88
N VAL A 345 -11.86 -12.55 4.90
CA VAL A 345 -13.26 -12.91 5.11
C VAL A 345 -13.53 -14.40 4.87
N SER A 346 -12.78 -15.04 3.97
CA SER A 346 -13.12 -16.35 3.42
C SER A 346 -12.14 -17.47 3.76
N GLY A 347 -10.96 -17.18 4.30
CA GLY A 347 -9.96 -18.22 4.53
C GLY A 347 -8.90 -17.91 5.58
N ARG A 348 -8.08 -18.91 5.90
CA ARG A 348 -6.93 -18.79 6.81
C ARG A 348 -5.65 -18.98 6.02
N GLY A 349 -4.62 -18.21 6.37
CA GLY A 349 -3.30 -18.37 5.77
C GLY A 349 -3.16 -17.76 4.38
N GLY A 350 -4.01 -16.78 4.02
CA GLY A 350 -3.76 -15.93 2.85
C GLY A 350 -2.47 -15.10 2.98
N ILE A 351 -2.09 -14.43 1.91
CA ILE A 351 -1.01 -13.44 1.91
C ILE A 351 -1.64 -12.05 2.01
N HIS A 352 -1.14 -11.24 2.93
CA HIS A 352 -1.61 -9.88 3.16
C HIS A 352 -0.45 -8.92 2.94
N ILE A 353 -0.61 -7.95 2.03
CA ILE A 353 0.47 -7.04 1.65
C ILE A 353 0.22 -5.65 2.22
N THR A 354 -1.02 -5.19 2.13
CA THR A 354 -1.48 -3.86 2.55
C THR A 354 -2.93 -3.99 3.04
N ASP A 355 -3.27 -3.23 4.07
CA ASP A 355 -4.65 -2.98 4.54
C ASP A 355 -5.60 -2.55 3.39
N SER A 356 -6.80 -3.13 3.37
CA SER A 356 -7.87 -2.79 2.43
C SER A 356 -8.11 -1.28 2.37
N ARG A 357 -8.15 -0.57 3.50
CA ARG A 357 -8.34 0.91 3.59
C ARG A 357 -7.33 1.67 2.75
N LEU A 358 -6.07 1.32 2.90
CA LEU A 358 -4.95 1.91 2.17
C LEU A 358 -5.01 1.54 0.68
N LEU A 359 -5.45 0.33 0.32
CA LEU A 359 -5.65 -0.06 -1.07
C LEU A 359 -6.72 0.78 -1.78
N ARG A 360 -7.70 1.35 -1.06
CA ARG A 360 -8.61 2.35 -1.66
C ARG A 360 -7.95 3.70 -1.84
N ALA A 361 -7.38 4.19 -0.74
CA ALA A 361 -7.01 5.58 -0.59
C ALA A 361 -5.73 5.91 -1.37
N GLU A 362 -4.80 4.95 -1.48
CA GLU A 362 -3.44 5.19 -1.96
C GLU A 362 -3.08 4.37 -3.19
N ARG A 363 -2.77 5.07 -4.29
CA ARG A 363 -2.27 4.43 -5.53
C ARG A 363 -0.89 3.79 -5.37
N SER A 364 -0.05 4.30 -4.47
CA SER A 364 1.27 3.71 -4.15
C SER A 364 1.11 2.29 -3.60
N GLN A 365 0.11 2.05 -2.77
CA GLN A 365 -0.20 0.76 -2.18
C GLN A 365 -0.83 -0.20 -3.20
N GLN A 366 -1.74 0.31 -4.03
CA GLN A 366 -2.28 -0.43 -5.17
C GLN A 366 -1.15 -0.92 -6.10
N ALA A 367 -0.20 -0.03 -6.42
CA ALA A 367 0.98 -0.38 -7.21
C ALA A 367 1.84 -1.45 -6.53
N ARG A 368 1.98 -1.42 -5.19
CA ARG A 368 2.75 -2.43 -4.46
C ARG A 368 2.15 -3.83 -4.57
N VAL A 369 0.84 -3.97 -4.39
CA VAL A 369 0.13 -5.26 -4.53
C VAL A 369 0.24 -5.79 -5.95
N LEU A 370 0.03 -4.94 -6.95
CA LEU A 370 0.12 -5.34 -8.35
C LEU A 370 1.56 -5.68 -8.75
N ASN A 371 2.55 -4.95 -8.22
CA ASN A 371 3.97 -5.24 -8.41
C ASN A 371 4.34 -6.60 -7.84
N PHE A 372 3.84 -6.96 -6.64
CA PHE A 372 3.98 -8.30 -6.10
C PHE A 372 3.36 -9.34 -7.02
N CYS A 373 2.14 -9.12 -7.54
CA CYS A 373 1.50 -10.10 -8.42
C CYS A 373 2.31 -10.33 -9.71
N PHE A 374 2.83 -9.26 -10.32
CA PHE A 374 3.61 -9.33 -11.55
C PHE A 374 5.05 -9.82 -11.36
N THR A 375 5.67 -9.63 -10.21
CA THR A 375 7.03 -10.17 -9.96
C THR A 375 7.00 -11.55 -9.34
N GLY A 376 6.15 -11.74 -8.33
CA GLY A 376 6.04 -12.97 -7.56
C GLY A 376 5.46 -14.13 -8.37
N PHE A 377 4.49 -13.88 -9.26
CA PHE A 377 3.82 -14.96 -10.00
C PHE A 377 4.22 -15.05 -11.47
N ALA A 378 4.61 -13.94 -12.13
CA ALA A 378 4.88 -14.00 -13.57
C ALA A 378 6.05 -14.91 -13.94
N GLY A 379 7.14 -14.91 -13.16
CA GLY A 379 8.27 -15.79 -13.41
C GLY A 379 7.88 -17.27 -13.36
N GLN A 380 7.14 -17.69 -12.33
CA GLN A 380 6.70 -19.07 -12.16
C GLN A 380 5.62 -19.47 -13.18
N SER A 381 4.62 -18.62 -13.43
CA SER A 381 3.57 -18.92 -14.40
C SER A 381 4.10 -18.98 -15.84
N MET A 382 5.01 -18.08 -16.23
CA MET A 382 5.62 -18.10 -17.56
C MET A 382 6.62 -19.24 -17.72
N LEU A 383 7.32 -19.64 -16.64
CA LEU A 383 8.12 -20.86 -16.64
C LEU A 383 7.23 -22.09 -16.89
N LEU A 384 6.10 -22.22 -16.20
CA LEU A 384 5.17 -23.33 -16.44
C LEU A 384 4.60 -23.34 -17.86
N VAL A 385 4.28 -22.16 -18.41
CA VAL A 385 3.84 -22.05 -19.81
C VAL A 385 4.96 -22.46 -20.76
N ALA A 386 6.19 -22.00 -20.53
CA ALA A 386 7.34 -22.37 -21.35
C ALA A 386 7.62 -23.87 -21.28
N LEU A 387 7.61 -24.45 -20.07
CA LEU A 387 7.77 -25.88 -19.88
C LEU A 387 6.66 -26.68 -20.59
N ALA A 388 5.40 -26.28 -20.42
CA ALA A 388 4.27 -26.94 -21.08
C ALA A 388 4.36 -26.87 -22.62
N ILE A 389 4.85 -25.76 -23.17
CA ILE A 389 5.12 -25.62 -24.61
C ILE A 389 6.22 -26.58 -25.06
N LEU A 390 7.27 -26.77 -24.25
CA LEU A 390 8.43 -27.60 -24.60
C LEU A 390 8.21 -29.09 -24.40
N THR A 391 7.33 -29.52 -23.48
CA THR A 391 7.17 -30.93 -23.11
C THR A 391 5.99 -31.62 -23.77
N PHE A 392 4.84 -30.96 -23.93
CA PHE A 392 3.59 -31.65 -24.33
C PHE A 392 3.36 -31.79 -25.84
N TRP A 393 4.09 -31.07 -26.70
CA TRP A 393 3.97 -31.21 -28.15
C TRP A 393 4.91 -32.33 -28.62
N ASP A 394 4.41 -33.56 -28.60
CA ASP A 394 5.14 -34.79 -28.92
C ASP A 394 5.62 -34.89 -30.41
N SER A 395 5.31 -33.86 -31.22
CA SER A 395 5.83 -33.64 -32.58
C SER A 395 7.07 -32.73 -32.64
N ILE A 396 7.42 -32.09 -31.52
CA ILE A 396 8.55 -31.15 -31.40
C ILE A 396 9.58 -31.80 -30.47
N ASN A 397 10.32 -32.77 -30.99
CA ASN A 397 11.44 -33.32 -30.23
C ASN A 397 12.45 -32.21 -29.98
N LEU A 398 12.74 -31.90 -28.71
CA LEU A 398 13.92 -31.10 -28.37
C LEU A 398 15.15 -31.77 -29.01
N PRO A 399 16.10 -30.98 -29.54
CA PRO A 399 17.33 -31.55 -30.11
C PRO A 399 18.02 -32.41 -29.05
N GLY A 400 18.21 -33.70 -29.36
CA GLY A 400 18.94 -34.65 -28.52
C GLY A 400 20.22 -35.13 -29.21
N GLY A 401 21.25 -35.48 -28.42
CA GLY A 401 22.54 -35.97 -28.93
C GLY A 401 23.21 -35.02 -29.93
N ALA A 402 23.64 -35.53 -31.08
CA ALA A 402 24.36 -34.79 -32.12
C ALA A 402 23.60 -33.56 -32.68
N GLY A 403 22.27 -33.48 -32.49
CA GLY A 403 21.44 -32.34 -32.89
C GLY A 403 21.65 -31.08 -32.03
N CYS A 404 22.27 -31.19 -30.85
CA CYS A 404 22.56 -30.06 -29.96
C CYS A 404 23.86 -29.32 -30.27
N GLY A 405 24.76 -29.93 -31.06
CA GLY A 405 26.05 -29.33 -31.40
C GLY A 405 26.80 -28.81 -30.17
N ARG A 406 27.15 -27.52 -30.14
CA ARG A 406 27.93 -26.91 -29.04
C ARG A 406 27.23 -26.89 -27.68
N TRP A 407 25.93 -27.20 -27.62
CA TRP A 407 25.15 -27.18 -26.39
C TRP A 407 24.96 -28.57 -25.77
N GLU A 408 25.50 -29.61 -26.39
CA GLU A 408 25.44 -31.00 -25.93
C GLU A 408 25.86 -31.12 -24.45
N ASP A 409 27.05 -30.66 -24.09
CA ASP A 409 27.58 -30.75 -22.71
C ASP A 409 27.08 -29.68 -21.73
N THR A 410 26.15 -28.80 -22.13
CA THR A 410 25.74 -27.65 -21.30
C THR A 410 24.22 -27.57 -21.13
N VAL A 411 23.53 -26.97 -22.09
CA VAL A 411 22.09 -26.71 -22.01
C VAL A 411 21.30 -27.99 -22.25
N CYS A 412 21.73 -28.83 -23.20
CA CYS A 412 20.96 -30.01 -23.59
C CYS A 412 21.00 -31.15 -22.57
N MET A 413 22.06 -31.24 -21.74
CA MET A 413 22.08 -32.11 -20.55
C MET A 413 21.04 -31.73 -19.48
N ILE A 414 20.59 -30.47 -19.44
CA ILE A 414 19.62 -29.96 -18.45
C ILE A 414 18.21 -29.90 -19.05
N VAL A 415 18.11 -29.71 -20.36
CA VAL A 415 16.88 -29.54 -21.14
C VAL A 415 16.57 -30.85 -21.89
N GLU A 416 16.71 -31.98 -21.19
CA GLU A 416 16.24 -33.28 -21.67
C GLU A 416 14.72 -33.38 -21.47
N LYS A 417 14.03 -34.06 -22.38
CA LYS A 417 12.56 -34.13 -22.39
C LYS A 417 12.01 -34.65 -21.07
N ASP A 418 12.50 -35.82 -20.64
CA ASP A 418 12.05 -36.52 -19.43
C ASP A 418 12.32 -35.68 -18.15
N ALA A 419 13.42 -34.93 -18.13
CA ALA A 419 13.76 -34.03 -17.02
C ALA A 419 12.84 -32.80 -16.94
N LEU A 420 12.49 -32.19 -18.08
CA LEU A 420 11.56 -31.06 -18.14
C LEU A 420 10.12 -31.49 -17.80
N GLU A 421 9.75 -32.69 -18.23
CA GLU A 421 8.47 -33.34 -17.94
C GLU A 421 8.32 -33.60 -16.44
N ALA A 422 9.31 -34.25 -15.82
CA ALA A 422 9.36 -34.47 -14.37
C ALA A 422 9.30 -33.15 -13.59
N LEU A 423 10.01 -32.11 -14.04
CA LEU A 423 10.00 -30.78 -13.43
C LEU A 423 8.61 -30.11 -13.50
N THR A 424 7.97 -30.16 -14.66
CA THR A 424 6.64 -29.59 -14.89
C THR A 424 5.63 -30.17 -13.92
N TRP A 425 5.68 -31.49 -13.73
CA TRP A 425 4.84 -32.20 -12.79
C TRP A 425 5.14 -31.92 -11.33
N MET A 426 6.41 -31.87 -10.94
CA MET A 426 6.79 -31.52 -9.58
C MET A 426 6.29 -30.14 -9.18
N LEU A 427 6.41 -29.15 -10.06
CA LEU A 427 5.93 -27.79 -9.81
C LEU A 427 4.40 -27.72 -9.76
N ALA A 428 3.70 -28.39 -10.68
CA ALA A 428 2.24 -28.44 -10.72
C ALA A 428 1.66 -29.15 -9.50
N SER A 429 2.20 -30.32 -9.15
CA SER A 429 1.77 -31.11 -7.99
C SER A 429 2.06 -30.41 -6.68
N GLY A 430 3.23 -29.79 -6.52
CA GLY A 430 3.58 -28.96 -5.37
C GLY A 430 2.57 -27.83 -5.15
N GLY A 431 2.13 -27.17 -6.23
CA GLY A 431 1.11 -26.12 -6.18
C GLY A 431 -0.27 -26.63 -5.77
N GLN A 432 -0.68 -27.79 -6.30
CA GLN A 432 -1.95 -28.42 -5.96
C GLN A 432 -2.00 -28.91 -4.51
N VAL A 433 -0.91 -29.50 -4.00
CA VAL A 433 -0.79 -29.90 -2.59
C VAL A 433 -0.81 -28.68 -1.67
N ALA A 434 -0.06 -27.62 -2.00
CA ALA A 434 -0.08 -26.37 -1.24
C ALA A 434 -1.48 -25.75 -1.20
N PHE A 435 -2.19 -25.72 -2.33
CA PHE A 435 -3.58 -25.31 -2.40
C PHE A 435 -4.47 -26.16 -1.50
N PHE A 436 -4.37 -27.49 -1.58
CA PHE A 436 -5.23 -28.42 -0.83
C PHE A 436 -5.12 -28.22 0.67
N VAL A 437 -3.90 -28.09 1.20
CA VAL A 437 -3.65 -27.88 2.64
C VAL A 437 -4.29 -26.57 3.12
N ILE A 438 -4.13 -25.48 2.37
CA ILE A 438 -4.69 -24.17 2.75
C ILE A 438 -6.20 -24.15 2.58
N TRP A 439 -6.72 -24.74 1.51
CA TRP A 439 -8.14 -24.88 1.24
C TRP A 439 -8.84 -25.64 2.39
N LEU A 440 -8.30 -26.80 2.78
CA LEU A 440 -8.82 -27.60 3.89
C LEU A 440 -8.88 -26.81 5.20
N ARG A 441 -7.83 -26.04 5.51
CA ARG A 441 -7.77 -25.16 6.68
C ARG A 441 -8.77 -23.98 6.60
N SER A 442 -9.11 -23.56 5.39
CA SER A 442 -10.01 -22.43 5.13
C SER A 442 -11.49 -22.81 5.14
N LEU A 443 -11.84 -24.11 5.03
CA LEU A 443 -13.22 -24.60 5.04
C LEU A 443 -14.04 -24.08 6.23
N SER A 444 -13.46 -24.04 7.43
CA SER A 444 -14.17 -23.62 8.67
C SER A 444 -14.67 -22.17 8.64
N ILE A 445 -14.02 -21.28 7.89
CA ILE A 445 -14.39 -19.87 7.77
C ILE A 445 -15.22 -19.64 6.50
N GLY A 446 -14.83 -20.28 5.39
CA GLY A 446 -15.48 -20.12 4.10
C GLY A 446 -16.97 -20.42 4.10
N HIS A 447 -17.46 -21.32 4.96
CA HIS A 447 -18.89 -21.60 5.11
C HIS A 447 -19.69 -20.41 5.69
N ARG A 448 -19.05 -19.50 6.42
CA ARG A 448 -19.68 -18.30 6.99
C ARG A 448 -19.81 -17.15 6.00
N ILE A 449 -19.26 -17.27 4.79
CA ILE A 449 -19.30 -16.19 3.79
C ILE A 449 -20.74 -15.87 3.35
N ASN A 450 -21.66 -16.82 3.44
CA ASN A 450 -23.07 -16.61 3.16
C ASN A 450 -23.76 -15.69 4.18
N GLU A 451 -23.18 -15.55 5.38
CA GLU A 451 -23.67 -14.63 6.43
C GLU A 451 -23.12 -13.22 6.27
N VAL A 452 -22.14 -13.02 5.38
CA VAL A 452 -21.49 -11.74 5.15
C VAL A 452 -22.14 -11.05 3.97
N SER A 453 -22.67 -9.83 4.18
CA SER A 453 -23.21 -9.03 3.07
C SER A 453 -22.13 -8.17 2.44
N PHE A 454 -22.04 -8.24 1.11
CA PHE A 454 -21.20 -7.37 0.29
C PHE A 454 -22.09 -6.39 -0.47
N ASP A 455 -21.97 -5.11 -0.15
CA ASP A 455 -22.69 -4.06 -0.88
C ASP A 455 -21.78 -3.44 -1.94
N ALA A 456 -21.94 -3.92 -3.18
CA ALA A 456 -21.24 -3.41 -4.35
C ALA A 456 -21.88 -2.15 -4.96
N GLY A 457 -23.09 -1.77 -4.51
CA GLY A 457 -23.80 -0.56 -4.94
C GLY A 457 -23.66 0.62 -3.96
N ALA A 458 -23.21 0.36 -2.73
CA ALA A 458 -23.02 1.33 -1.66
C ALA A 458 -22.30 2.60 -2.13
N GLY A 459 -21.20 2.47 -2.87
CA GLY A 459 -20.44 3.63 -3.35
C GLY A 459 -21.19 4.52 -4.34
N GLU A 460 -22.01 3.93 -5.23
CA GLU A 460 -22.78 4.67 -6.23
C GLU A 460 -24.04 5.28 -5.59
N ASN A 461 -24.73 4.53 -4.74
CA ASN A 461 -25.82 5.02 -3.91
C ASN A 461 -25.34 6.15 -2.99
N ARG A 462 -24.15 6.02 -2.39
CA ARG A 462 -23.54 7.07 -1.57
C ARG A 462 -23.17 8.30 -2.38
N ARG A 463 -22.62 8.19 -3.59
CA ARG A 463 -22.43 9.36 -4.48
C ARG A 463 -23.74 10.10 -4.74
N ARG A 464 -24.82 9.35 -4.97
CA ARG A 464 -26.16 9.93 -5.17
C ARG A 464 -26.65 10.62 -3.91
N LEU A 465 -26.49 10.02 -2.74
CA LEU A 465 -26.90 10.62 -1.47
C LEU A 465 -25.97 11.79 -1.05
N GLU A 466 -24.66 11.72 -1.31
CA GLU A 466 -23.69 12.82 -1.15
C GLU A 466 -24.09 14.02 -2.01
N SER A 467 -24.53 13.80 -3.26
CA SER A 467 -25.04 14.89 -4.11
C SER A 467 -26.32 15.54 -3.57
N MET A 468 -27.00 14.89 -2.63
CA MET A 468 -28.19 15.38 -1.95
C MET A 468 -27.91 15.76 -0.48
N GLU A 469 -26.66 15.66 -0.01
CA GLU A 469 -26.27 15.87 1.39
C GLU A 469 -26.61 17.29 1.86
N ASP A 470 -26.37 18.28 0.99
CA ASP A 470 -26.68 19.69 1.24
C ASP A 470 -28.17 19.93 1.51
N VAL A 471 -29.04 19.09 0.93
CA VAL A 471 -30.50 19.15 1.10
C VAL A 471 -30.92 18.39 2.35
N ILE A 472 -30.28 17.27 2.67
CA ILE A 472 -30.64 16.39 3.79
C ILE A 472 -30.21 16.98 5.14
N TYR A 473 -29.03 17.62 5.22
CA TYR A 473 -28.41 18.02 6.48
C TYR A 473 -28.40 19.53 6.77
N LEU A 474 -29.18 20.34 6.05
CA LEU A 474 -29.31 21.79 6.28
C LEU A 474 -27.95 22.47 6.52
N ARG A 475 -27.10 22.59 5.49
CA ARG A 475 -25.89 23.45 5.46
C ARG A 475 -24.90 23.37 6.65
N LYS A 476 -24.82 22.30 7.41
CA LYS A 476 -23.74 22.15 8.39
C LYS A 476 -22.45 21.66 7.66
N GLY A 477 -21.63 22.60 7.13
CA GLY A 477 -20.39 22.38 6.34
C GLY A 477 -19.15 21.90 7.13
N SER A 478 -17.90 22.09 6.67
CA SER A 478 -16.67 21.66 7.39
C SER A 478 -16.58 22.23 8.84
N TRP A 479 -15.83 21.58 9.73
CA TRP A 479 -15.48 22.09 11.07
C TRP A 479 -14.31 23.07 11.03
N LEU A 480 -13.47 23.06 9.99
CA LEU A 480 -12.28 23.92 9.89
C LEU A 480 -12.58 25.42 10.06
N PRO A 481 -13.65 26.00 9.47
CA PRO A 481 -13.98 27.41 9.70
C PRO A 481 -14.33 27.72 11.16
N LEU A 482 -15.10 26.84 11.82
CA LEU A 482 -15.45 27.00 13.24
C LEU A 482 -14.20 26.94 14.13
N LEU A 483 -13.26 26.05 13.78
CA LEU A 483 -11.99 25.93 14.50
C LEU A 483 -11.06 27.11 14.21
N ALA A 484 -11.13 27.70 13.01
CA ALA A 484 -10.35 28.86 12.61
C ALA A 484 -10.80 30.12 13.36
N ASP A 485 -12.11 30.24 13.62
CA ASP A 485 -12.73 31.31 14.43
C ASP A 485 -12.65 31.04 15.95
N ASP A 486 -11.87 30.05 16.39
CA ASP A 486 -11.67 29.66 17.80
C ASP A 486 -12.95 29.17 18.53
N ALA A 487 -14.02 28.84 17.80
CA ALA A 487 -15.32 28.42 18.33
C ALA A 487 -15.39 26.92 18.70
N TRP A 488 -14.43 26.45 19.50
CA TRP A 488 -14.29 25.03 19.88
C TRP A 488 -15.52 24.44 20.57
N ALA A 489 -16.15 25.17 21.49
CA ALA A 489 -17.34 24.68 22.19
C ALA A 489 -18.49 24.38 21.20
N THR A 490 -18.68 25.24 20.19
CA THR A 490 -19.67 25.05 19.12
C THR A 490 -19.31 23.87 18.23
N ALA A 491 -18.03 23.74 17.86
CA ALA A 491 -17.51 22.62 17.07
C ALA A 491 -17.75 21.26 17.75
N LEU A 492 -17.53 21.18 19.07
CA LEU A 492 -17.71 19.96 19.88
C LEU A 492 -19.19 19.63 20.11
N ASN A 493 -20.02 20.63 20.43
CA ASN A 493 -21.49 20.46 20.49
C ASN A 493 -22.03 19.85 19.19
N ARG A 494 -21.58 20.41 18.06
CA ARG A 494 -21.96 19.94 16.73
C ARG A 494 -21.50 18.50 16.46
N PHE A 495 -20.33 18.11 16.99
CA PHE A 495 -19.84 16.73 16.89
C PHE A 495 -20.69 15.76 17.73
N GLU A 496 -21.13 16.16 18.92
CA GLU A 496 -21.99 15.36 19.79
C GLU A 496 -23.39 15.15 19.22
N GLU A 497 -24.00 16.22 18.70
CA GLU A 497 -25.29 16.16 17.98
C GLU A 497 -25.25 15.15 16.83
N SER A 498 -24.11 15.00 16.17
CA SER A 498 -23.96 14.04 15.06
C SER A 498 -23.91 12.57 15.51
N GLY A 499 -23.74 12.31 16.81
CA GLY A 499 -23.63 10.95 17.35
C GLY A 499 -24.89 10.41 18.03
N SER A 500 -25.90 11.26 18.29
CA SER A 500 -27.08 10.91 19.12
C SER A 500 -28.34 10.54 18.32
N THR A 501 -28.35 10.75 17.00
CA THR A 501 -29.51 10.42 16.16
C THR A 501 -29.49 8.94 15.75
N VAL A 502 -30.54 8.20 16.12
CA VAL A 502 -30.79 6.84 15.61
C VAL A 502 -31.26 6.96 14.17
N VAL A 503 -30.46 6.48 13.23
CA VAL A 503 -30.64 6.76 11.81
C VAL A 503 -30.92 5.49 11.01
N GLU A 504 -31.74 5.66 9.97
CA GLU A 504 -32.09 4.63 9.02
C GLU A 504 -30.85 3.91 8.47
N PRO A 505 -30.92 2.59 8.19
CA PRO A 505 -29.79 1.81 7.70
C PRO A 505 -29.13 2.36 6.42
N SER A 506 -29.89 3.10 5.60
CA SER A 506 -29.46 3.74 4.35
C SER A 506 -28.54 4.94 4.56
N LEU A 507 -28.67 5.65 5.69
CA LEU A 507 -27.95 6.89 6.00
C LEU A 507 -26.73 6.68 6.92
N GLN A 508 -26.61 5.50 7.55
CA GLN A 508 -25.49 5.12 8.43
C GLN A 508 -24.11 5.38 7.81
N GLY A 509 -23.95 5.15 6.51
CA GLY A 509 -22.67 5.35 5.82
C GLY A 509 -22.26 6.81 5.67
N ILE A 510 -23.22 7.73 5.53
CA ILE A 510 -22.97 9.18 5.39
C ILE A 510 -22.62 9.77 6.75
N GLU A 511 -23.33 9.37 7.79
CA GLU A 511 -23.00 9.78 9.16
C GLU A 511 -21.65 9.26 9.60
N LEU A 512 -21.30 8.02 9.23
CA LEU A 512 -19.96 7.50 9.45
C LEU A 512 -18.90 8.36 8.74
N SER A 513 -19.13 8.72 7.47
CA SER A 513 -18.24 9.62 6.71
C SER A 513 -18.09 10.97 7.40
N ARG A 514 -19.20 11.59 7.80
CA ARG A 514 -19.24 12.89 8.47
C ARG A 514 -18.55 12.88 9.83
N ARG A 515 -18.79 11.83 10.63
CA ARG A 515 -18.13 11.65 11.92
C ARG A 515 -16.63 11.41 11.75
N THR A 516 -16.23 10.67 10.71
CA THR A 516 -14.83 10.46 10.34
C THR A 516 -14.17 11.77 9.91
N MET A 517 -14.87 12.61 9.14
CA MET A 517 -14.42 13.95 8.77
C MET A 517 -14.26 14.86 9.97
N ALA A 518 -15.25 14.92 10.86
CA ALA A 518 -15.16 15.73 12.07
C ALA A 518 -13.99 15.30 12.95
N ARG A 519 -13.80 13.98 13.16
CA ARG A 519 -12.64 13.46 13.90
C ARG A 519 -11.31 13.83 13.24
N MET A 520 -11.22 13.69 11.92
CA MET A 520 -10.02 14.06 11.16
C MET A 520 -9.66 15.53 11.38
N GLU A 521 -10.61 16.45 11.19
CA GLU A 521 -10.40 17.90 11.32
C GLU A 521 -10.08 18.28 12.78
N LEU A 522 -10.80 17.71 13.76
CA LEU A 522 -10.55 17.93 15.19
C LEU A 522 -9.18 17.41 15.63
N TYR A 523 -8.77 16.21 15.20
CA TYR A 523 -7.44 15.68 15.52
C TYR A 523 -6.33 16.50 14.86
N ALA A 524 -6.52 16.95 13.63
CA ALA A 524 -5.57 17.84 12.96
C ALA A 524 -5.41 19.16 13.73
N ALA A 525 -6.51 19.76 14.18
CA ALA A 525 -6.50 20.99 14.98
C ALA A 525 -5.86 20.82 16.36
N LEU A 526 -5.90 19.60 16.93
CA LEU A 526 -5.16 19.25 18.15
C LEU A 526 -3.68 18.91 17.92
N GLY A 527 -3.22 18.95 16.67
CA GLY A 527 -1.86 18.52 16.30
C GLY A 527 -1.63 17.03 16.51
N ARG A 528 -2.69 16.20 16.47
CA ARG A 528 -2.65 14.73 16.59
C ARG A 528 -2.50 14.09 15.20
N TRP A 529 -1.35 14.32 14.55
CA TRP A 529 -1.19 14.04 13.12
C TRP A 529 -1.34 12.56 12.77
N SER A 530 -0.89 11.65 13.63
CA SER A 530 -1.03 10.21 13.42
C SER A 530 -2.49 9.76 13.33
N GLU A 531 -3.35 10.30 14.20
CA GLU A 531 -4.77 9.94 14.22
C GLU A 531 -5.54 10.69 13.13
N ALA A 532 -5.20 11.97 12.91
CA ALA A 532 -5.75 12.74 11.81
C ALA A 532 -5.51 12.04 10.47
N GLU A 533 -4.30 11.52 10.24
CA GLU A 533 -3.96 10.73 9.06
C GLU A 533 -4.83 9.46 8.96
N GLN A 534 -4.99 8.69 10.04
CA GLN A 534 -5.82 7.48 10.02
C GLN A 534 -7.28 7.78 9.68
N GLN A 535 -7.83 8.86 10.24
CA GLN A 535 -9.18 9.30 9.92
C GLN A 535 -9.26 9.83 8.48
N ALA A 536 -8.25 10.54 7.98
CA ALA A 536 -8.22 11.03 6.60
C ALA A 536 -8.13 9.89 5.57
N VAL A 537 -7.31 8.86 5.81
CA VAL A 537 -7.30 7.64 4.99
C VAL A 537 -8.66 6.95 5.05
N SER A 538 -9.26 6.84 6.23
CA SER A 538 -10.58 6.23 6.39
C SER A 538 -11.68 7.05 5.69
N LEU A 539 -11.59 8.38 5.68
CA LEU A 539 -12.50 9.27 4.97
C LEU A 539 -12.30 9.18 3.46
N LEU A 540 -11.08 9.12 2.96
CA LEU A 540 -10.78 8.91 1.53
C LEU A 540 -11.13 7.50 1.05
N ALA A 541 -11.07 6.52 1.96
CA ALA A 541 -11.78 5.28 1.76
C ALA A 541 -13.27 5.66 1.65
N LEU A 542 -14.01 5.93 2.71
CA LEU A 542 -15.48 6.07 2.67
C LEU A 542 -16.08 6.99 1.59
N SER A 543 -15.50 8.18 1.36
CA SER A 543 -16.03 9.25 0.49
C SER A 543 -15.65 9.07 -0.99
N ALA A 544 -16.55 9.48 -1.89
CA ALA A 544 -16.30 9.41 -3.33
C ALA A 544 -15.84 10.73 -3.94
N GLN A 545 -16.36 11.89 -3.50
CA GLN A 545 -16.00 13.21 -4.06
C GLN A 545 -15.99 14.40 -3.08
N SER A 546 -16.99 14.60 -2.21
CA SER A 546 -17.22 15.92 -1.55
C SER A 546 -16.32 16.25 -0.33
N GLY A 547 -15.67 15.27 0.30
CA GLY A 547 -14.67 15.48 1.37
C GLY A 547 -13.21 15.28 0.94
N GLY A 548 -12.99 14.90 -0.32
CA GLY A 548 -11.68 14.42 -0.80
C GLY A 548 -10.62 15.51 -0.92
N GLY A 549 -11.01 16.79 -1.06
CA GLY A 549 -10.08 17.93 -1.11
C GLY A 549 -9.37 18.12 0.23
N HIS A 550 -10.14 18.45 1.27
CA HIS A 550 -9.61 18.67 2.63
C HIS A 550 -8.92 17.43 3.21
N ALA A 551 -9.45 16.23 2.95
CA ALA A 551 -8.81 15.00 3.40
C ALA A 551 -7.42 14.81 2.75
N ARG A 552 -7.27 15.13 1.46
CA ARG A 552 -5.96 15.04 0.78
C ARG A 552 -4.99 16.11 1.25
N SER A 553 -5.43 17.35 1.44
CA SER A 553 -4.57 18.41 1.96
C SER A 553 -4.13 18.12 3.40
N LEU A 554 -5.03 17.62 4.26
CA LEU A 554 -4.66 17.16 5.60
C LEU A 554 -3.71 15.96 5.59
N LEU A 555 -3.85 15.02 4.66
CA LEU A 555 -2.87 13.93 4.52
C LEU A 555 -1.49 14.46 4.10
N VAL A 556 -1.43 15.45 3.21
CA VAL A 556 -0.17 16.09 2.83
C VAL A 556 0.42 16.82 4.03
N ALA A 557 -0.38 17.61 4.75
CA ALA A 557 0.04 18.32 5.95
C ALA A 557 0.57 17.35 7.03
N ALA A 558 -0.16 16.26 7.30
CA ALA A 558 0.25 15.21 8.23
C ALA A 558 1.58 14.58 7.82
N SER A 559 1.76 14.26 6.53
CA SER A 559 3.03 13.69 6.03
C SER A 559 4.21 14.66 6.21
N ILE A 560 3.99 15.96 5.99
CA ILE A 560 5.00 17.00 6.16
C ILE A 560 5.33 17.20 7.64
N ALA A 561 4.32 17.22 8.51
CA ALA A 561 4.46 17.33 9.96
C ALA A 561 5.21 16.13 10.54
N GLN A 562 4.89 14.91 10.09
CA GLN A 562 5.58 13.67 10.45
C GLN A 562 6.96 13.51 9.79
N ARG A 563 7.35 14.42 8.89
CA ARG A 563 8.61 14.41 8.13
C ARG A 563 8.78 13.22 7.16
N ASP A 564 7.68 12.58 6.72
CA ASP A 564 7.72 11.61 5.62
C ASP A 564 7.66 12.32 4.26
N VAL A 565 8.82 12.85 3.84
CA VAL A 565 8.95 13.65 2.60
C VAL A 565 8.58 12.86 1.34
N SER A 566 8.79 11.55 1.37
CA SER A 566 8.49 10.63 0.27
C SER A 566 7.01 10.36 0.10
N GLU A 567 6.30 10.13 1.20
CA GLU A 567 4.85 9.94 1.15
C GLU A 567 4.16 11.28 0.85
N ALA A 568 4.63 12.37 1.47
CA ALA A 568 4.20 13.73 1.14
C ALA A 568 4.38 14.02 -0.36
N LYS A 569 5.49 13.60 -0.98
CA LYS A 569 5.71 13.72 -2.43
C LYS A 569 4.66 13.02 -3.26
N THR A 570 4.34 11.79 -2.89
CA THR A 570 3.40 10.95 -3.63
C THR A 570 1.99 11.51 -3.52
N ARG A 571 1.59 11.92 -2.31
CA ARG A 571 0.29 12.54 -2.02
C ARG A 571 0.11 13.89 -2.73
N LEU A 572 1.14 14.73 -2.69
CA LEU A 572 1.14 16.04 -3.36
C LEU A 572 1.06 15.91 -4.88
N GLY A 573 1.67 14.89 -5.49
CA GLY A 573 1.54 14.60 -6.92
C GLY A 573 0.13 14.20 -7.38
N MET A 574 -0.81 14.01 -6.44
CA MET A 574 -2.23 13.75 -6.72
C MET A 574 -3.12 14.99 -6.53
N MET A 575 -2.56 16.13 -6.09
CA MET A 575 -3.25 17.40 -5.95
C MET A 575 -3.19 18.23 -7.24
N SER A 576 -4.04 19.25 -7.37
CA SER A 576 -4.06 20.15 -8.52
C SER A 576 -2.80 21.02 -8.60
N ASP A 577 -2.28 21.26 -9.80
CA ASP A 577 -1.07 22.06 -9.96
C ASP A 577 -1.28 23.56 -9.76
N ASP A 578 -2.49 24.06 -10.00
CA ASP A 578 -2.79 25.50 -10.04
C ASP A 578 -3.27 26.11 -8.71
N ASP A 579 -3.41 25.30 -7.66
CA ASP A 579 -3.96 25.73 -6.37
C ASP A 579 -2.87 26.30 -5.44
N LEU A 580 -3.17 27.41 -4.76
CA LEU A 580 -2.21 28.12 -3.91
C LEU A 580 -1.89 27.33 -2.63
N GLU A 581 -2.89 26.70 -1.98
CA GLU A 581 -2.65 25.83 -0.81
C GLU A 581 -1.71 24.68 -1.20
N THR A 582 -1.96 24.06 -2.35
CA THR A 582 -1.10 23.02 -2.91
C THR A 582 0.33 23.52 -3.17
N ASN A 583 0.49 24.73 -3.68
CA ASN A 583 1.82 25.34 -3.90
C ASN A 583 2.55 25.64 -2.59
N ARG A 584 1.85 26.03 -1.51
CA ARG A 584 2.45 26.18 -0.17
C ARG A 584 3.02 24.86 0.34
N PHE A 585 2.31 23.75 0.13
CA PHE A 585 2.85 22.42 0.45
C PHE A 585 4.07 22.05 -0.40
N ARG A 586 4.09 22.41 -1.69
CA ARG A 586 5.27 22.22 -2.55
C ARG A 586 6.48 22.99 -2.04
N TRP A 587 6.25 24.23 -1.59
CA TRP A 587 7.29 25.07 -0.99
C TRP A 587 7.86 24.44 0.27
N LEU A 588 7.01 24.10 1.26
CA LEU A 588 7.44 23.43 2.48
C LEU A 588 8.21 22.13 2.21
N LEU A 589 7.75 21.34 1.26
CA LEU A 589 8.38 20.07 0.93
C LEU A 589 9.74 20.26 0.24
N SER A 590 9.89 21.33 -0.53
CA SER A 590 11.18 21.73 -1.12
C SER A 590 12.11 22.30 -0.06
N LEU A 591 11.58 23.01 0.92
CA LEU A 591 12.33 23.51 2.09
C LEU A 591 12.94 22.36 2.91
N LEU A 592 12.23 21.23 3.07
CA LEU A 592 12.75 20.04 3.75
C LEU A 592 13.79 19.26 2.90
N GLN A 593 13.83 19.45 1.58
CA GLN A 593 14.78 18.80 0.67
C GLN A 593 15.26 19.73 -0.45
N PRO A 594 16.02 20.78 -0.12
CA PRO A 594 16.34 21.85 -1.08
C PRO A 594 17.18 21.37 -2.27
N LYS A 595 18.06 20.37 -2.06
CA LYS A 595 18.97 19.86 -3.09
C LYS A 595 18.30 18.97 -4.13
N SER A 596 17.14 18.37 -3.83
CA SER A 596 16.48 17.39 -4.70
C SER A 596 15.25 17.94 -5.41
N ARG A 597 14.74 19.10 -4.98
CA ARG A 597 13.48 19.69 -5.41
C ARG A 597 13.63 21.17 -5.71
N ILE A 598 13.77 21.46 -6.99
CA ILE A 598 13.74 22.81 -7.51
C ILE A 598 12.30 23.06 -8.01
N LEU A 599 11.67 24.13 -7.52
CA LEU A 599 10.36 24.57 -7.97
C LEU A 599 10.48 25.37 -9.26
N SER A 600 9.43 25.40 -10.07
CA SER A 600 9.42 26.24 -11.27
C SER A 600 9.37 27.73 -10.87
N GLU A 601 10.04 28.58 -11.65
CA GLU A 601 10.11 30.02 -11.39
C GLU A 601 8.72 30.67 -11.24
N ARG A 602 7.73 30.21 -12.02
CA ARG A 602 6.34 30.68 -11.92
C ARG A 602 5.73 30.43 -10.54
N VAL A 603 5.95 29.24 -9.97
CA VAL A 603 5.39 28.85 -8.67
C VAL A 603 6.11 29.63 -7.56
N ILE A 604 7.43 29.76 -7.63
CA ILE A 604 8.22 30.56 -6.69
C ILE A 604 7.74 32.01 -6.70
N GLY A 605 7.60 32.62 -7.89
CA GLY A 605 7.12 34.00 -8.03
C GLY A 605 5.75 34.23 -7.38
N SER A 606 4.81 33.28 -7.51
CA SER A 606 3.51 33.39 -6.84
C SER A 606 3.59 33.28 -5.31
N LEU A 607 4.50 32.44 -4.81
CA LEU A 607 4.66 32.18 -3.38
C LEU A 607 5.43 33.28 -2.66
N LEU A 608 6.38 33.95 -3.31
CA LEU A 608 7.10 35.07 -2.73
C LEU A 608 6.20 36.29 -2.44
N VAL A 609 5.05 36.40 -3.13
CA VAL A 609 4.06 37.46 -2.88
C VAL A 609 2.99 37.01 -1.87
N ASP A 610 2.81 35.69 -1.69
CA ASP A 610 1.85 35.12 -0.76
C ASP A 610 2.16 35.50 0.70
N PRO A 611 1.21 36.08 1.46
CA PRO A 611 1.45 36.50 2.84
C PRO A 611 1.83 35.36 3.78
N VAL A 612 1.25 34.16 3.63
CA VAL A 612 1.55 33.01 4.49
C VAL A 612 3.00 32.55 4.27
N THR A 613 3.40 32.43 3.01
CA THR A 613 4.77 32.03 2.65
C THR A 613 5.79 33.08 3.07
N ARG A 614 5.54 34.37 2.82
CA ARG A 614 6.44 35.45 3.29
C ARG A 614 6.65 35.43 4.78
N TRP A 615 5.59 35.20 5.53
CA TRP A 615 5.67 35.14 6.97
C TRP A 615 6.47 33.92 7.46
N ASN A 616 6.34 32.77 6.80
CA ASN A 616 7.22 31.62 7.08
C ASN A 616 8.69 31.89 6.74
N ILE A 617 8.97 32.59 5.63
CA ILE A 617 10.33 33.01 5.25
C ILE A 617 10.90 33.92 6.34
N GLU A 618 10.14 34.94 6.75
CA GLU A 618 10.52 35.87 7.80
C GLU A 618 10.78 35.15 9.14
N LEU A 619 9.96 34.15 9.50
CA LEU A 619 10.18 33.31 10.67
C LEU A 619 11.52 32.56 10.60
N ILE A 620 11.86 32.01 9.44
CA ILE A 620 13.14 31.30 9.24
C ILE A 620 14.30 32.28 9.42
N GLU A 621 14.23 33.46 8.79
CA GLU A 621 15.27 34.49 8.89
C GLU A 621 15.46 34.99 10.33
N ARG A 622 14.37 35.27 11.04
CA ARG A 622 14.41 35.65 12.46
C ARG A 622 14.95 34.54 13.36
N THR A 623 14.69 33.29 13.01
CA THR A 623 15.26 32.15 13.74
C THR A 623 16.78 32.08 13.56
N GLN A 624 17.33 32.49 12.42
CA GLN A 624 18.78 32.59 12.22
C GLN A 624 19.42 33.71 13.05
N THR A 625 18.67 34.76 13.39
CA THR A 625 19.16 35.88 14.19
C THR A 625 18.76 35.81 15.67
N GLY A 626 17.93 34.82 16.05
CA GLY A 626 17.42 34.67 17.42
C GLY A 626 16.38 35.72 17.81
N GLN A 627 15.70 36.36 16.83
CA GLN A 627 14.67 37.37 17.08
C GLN A 627 13.30 36.73 17.30
N ALA A 628 12.67 36.97 18.45
CA ALA A 628 11.39 36.33 18.79
C ALA A 628 10.19 36.92 18.05
N VAL A 629 10.17 38.23 17.82
CA VAL A 629 8.99 38.98 17.34
C VAL A 629 9.16 39.37 15.87
N GLY A 630 8.09 39.22 15.09
CA GLY A 630 8.04 39.55 13.68
C GLY A 630 7.30 40.81 13.32
N PHE A 631 6.94 40.89 12.03
CA PHE A 631 6.08 41.93 11.51
C PHE A 631 4.69 41.89 12.17
N THR A 632 4.22 43.05 12.63
CA THR A 632 2.88 43.20 13.19
C THR A 632 1.83 43.17 12.08
N ALA A 633 1.00 42.13 12.04
CA ALA A 633 -0.06 42.03 11.06
C ALA A 633 -1.06 43.19 11.18
N THR A 634 -1.45 43.77 10.04
CA THR A 634 -2.41 44.88 9.98
C THR A 634 -3.87 44.44 9.98
N ARG A 635 -4.12 43.13 9.85
CA ARG A 635 -5.46 42.54 9.84
C ARG A 635 -5.52 41.36 10.80
N ASP A 636 -6.63 41.27 11.51
CA ASP A 636 -6.95 40.10 12.31
C ASP A 636 -7.45 38.94 11.44
N GLY A 637 -7.10 37.72 11.83
CA GLY A 637 -7.47 36.50 11.13
C GLY A 637 -6.83 35.25 11.76
N PRO A 638 -7.28 34.04 11.40
CA PRO A 638 -6.84 32.81 12.06
C PRO A 638 -5.32 32.59 11.98
N MET A 639 -4.73 32.80 10.80
CA MET A 639 -3.28 32.70 10.59
C MET A 639 -2.51 33.73 11.43
N THR A 640 -2.98 34.98 11.48
CA THR A 640 -2.27 36.05 12.20
C THR A 640 -2.37 35.87 13.71
N ARG A 641 -3.54 35.45 14.21
CA ARG A 641 -3.73 35.04 15.61
C ARG A 641 -2.80 33.89 15.99
N ARG A 642 -2.79 32.79 15.22
CA ARG A 642 -1.90 31.64 15.49
C ARG A 642 -0.42 32.03 15.50
N GLY A 643 -0.08 33.01 14.68
CA GLY A 643 1.26 33.56 14.58
C GLY A 643 1.73 34.37 15.73
N LEU A 644 0.89 35.31 16.13
CA LEU A 644 1.10 36.12 17.31
C LEU A 644 1.33 35.21 18.51
N LEU A 645 0.51 34.18 18.70
CA LEU A 645 0.71 33.19 19.77
C LEU A 645 2.09 32.50 19.72
N GLY A 646 2.59 32.21 18.53
CA GLY A 646 3.95 31.69 18.32
C GLY A 646 5.05 32.68 18.72
N ASP A 647 4.91 33.95 18.34
CA ASP A 647 5.84 35.03 18.74
C ASP A 647 5.81 35.23 20.27
N LEU A 648 4.62 35.18 20.90
CA LEU A 648 4.48 35.22 22.36
C LEU A 648 5.19 34.04 23.03
N ALA A 649 5.08 32.83 22.48
CA ALA A 649 5.79 31.66 23.00
C ALA A 649 7.32 31.83 22.95
N ARG A 650 7.84 32.47 21.89
CA ARG A 650 9.27 32.76 21.74
C ARG A 650 9.73 33.82 22.75
N LEU A 651 8.92 34.84 23.04
CA LEU A 651 9.19 35.81 24.11
C LEU A 651 9.20 35.17 25.50
N ARG A 652 8.32 34.19 25.75
CA ARG A 652 8.35 33.40 26.98
C ARG A 652 9.66 32.61 27.12
N LEU A 653 10.17 32.05 26.02
CA LEU A 653 11.50 31.40 25.97
C LEU A 653 12.67 32.37 26.14
N GLN A 654 12.44 33.67 25.90
CA GLN A 654 13.38 34.75 26.18
C GLN A 654 13.23 35.33 27.59
N ASN A 655 12.32 34.77 28.41
CA ASN A 655 12.02 35.27 29.75
C ASN A 655 11.54 36.73 29.77
N ASP A 656 10.80 37.17 28.73
CA ASP A 656 10.22 38.52 28.61
C ASP A 656 8.68 38.48 28.51
N PRO A 657 7.98 38.09 29.60
CA PRO A 657 6.52 37.99 29.60
C PRO A 657 5.81 39.35 29.54
N GLU A 658 6.44 40.44 29.98
CA GLU A 658 5.85 41.79 29.98
C GLU A 658 5.70 42.34 28.56
N ARG A 659 6.73 42.16 27.73
CA ARG A 659 6.66 42.53 26.32
C ARG A 659 5.63 41.68 25.59
N ALA A 660 5.53 40.40 25.93
CA ALA A 660 4.53 39.50 25.37
C ALA A 660 3.10 39.96 25.72
N LEU A 661 2.82 40.30 26.98
CA LEU A 661 1.53 40.88 27.40
C LEU A 661 1.21 42.15 26.63
N THR A 662 2.18 43.06 26.52
CA THR A 662 2.02 44.33 25.79
C THR A 662 1.64 44.11 24.33
N LEU A 663 2.25 43.12 23.66
CA LEU A 663 1.93 42.79 22.26
C LEU A 663 0.54 42.18 22.13
N LEU A 664 0.17 41.27 23.03
CA LEU A 664 -1.15 40.65 23.05
C LEU A 664 -2.25 41.71 23.28
N ASP A 665 -2.08 42.56 24.28
CA ASP A 665 -3.05 43.60 24.64
C ASP A 665 -3.17 44.66 23.55
N ARG A 666 -2.05 44.99 22.88
CA ARG A 666 -2.08 45.87 21.70
C ARG A 666 -2.91 45.27 20.57
N HIS A 667 -2.73 43.98 20.26
CA HIS A 667 -3.49 43.31 19.20
C HIS A 667 -4.98 43.27 19.51
N VAL A 668 -5.31 42.88 20.74
CA VAL A 668 -6.70 42.81 21.24
C VAL A 668 -7.36 44.19 21.21
N SER A 669 -6.67 45.23 21.68
CA SER A 669 -7.20 46.60 21.69
C SER A 669 -7.35 47.18 20.29
N ALA A 670 -6.40 46.92 19.39
CA ALA A 670 -6.42 47.44 18.02
C ALA A 670 -7.58 46.88 17.19
N HIS A 671 -8.02 45.65 17.48
CA HIS A 671 -9.07 44.96 16.73
C HIS A 671 -10.38 44.79 17.51
N GLY A 672 -10.45 45.29 18.75
CA GLY A 672 -11.68 45.23 19.57
C GLY A 672 -12.14 43.81 19.90
N ILE A 673 -11.22 42.89 20.15
CA ILE A 673 -11.51 41.46 20.39
C ILE A 673 -12.02 41.29 21.82
N ALA A 674 -13.20 40.69 22.01
CA ALA A 674 -13.68 40.35 23.35
C ALA A 674 -12.97 39.08 23.88
N PRO A 675 -12.79 38.93 25.20
CA PRO A 675 -12.15 37.74 25.78
C PRO A 675 -12.81 36.40 25.39
N GLU A 676 -14.12 36.41 25.17
CA GLU A 676 -14.90 35.23 24.78
C GLU A 676 -14.75 34.84 23.30
N ASP A 677 -14.33 35.77 22.43
CA ASP A 677 -14.15 35.56 20.99
C ASP A 677 -12.80 34.92 20.63
N TRP A 678 -11.85 34.91 21.57
CA TRP A 678 -10.52 34.34 21.36
C TRP A 678 -9.96 33.71 22.63
N LEU A 679 -10.55 32.58 23.01
CA LEU A 679 -10.19 31.81 24.20
C LEU A 679 -8.74 31.29 24.16
N HIS A 680 -8.18 30.99 22.99
CA HIS A 680 -6.76 30.62 22.88
C HIS A 680 -5.84 31.78 23.27
N GLY A 681 -6.20 33.02 22.88
CA GLY A 681 -5.51 34.23 23.30
C GLY A 681 -5.55 34.43 24.82
N GLU A 682 -6.73 34.27 25.42
CA GLU A 682 -6.89 34.35 26.89
C GLU A 682 -6.11 33.28 27.64
N ALA A 683 -6.07 32.04 27.11
CA ALA A 683 -5.28 30.97 27.70
C ALA A 683 -3.79 31.36 27.78
N VAL A 684 -3.27 32.00 26.72
CA VAL A 684 -1.89 32.50 26.71
C VAL A 684 -1.72 33.71 27.61
N ARG A 685 -2.68 34.65 27.68
CA ARG A 685 -2.64 35.78 28.64
C ARG A 685 -2.50 35.30 30.08
N ILE A 686 -3.27 34.28 30.47
CA ILE A 686 -3.19 33.67 31.80
C ILE A 686 -1.79 33.08 32.04
N LEU A 687 -1.25 32.34 31.08
CA LEU A 687 0.11 31.78 31.18
C LEU A 687 1.19 32.87 31.29
N LEU A 688 1.05 33.98 30.57
CA LEU A 688 1.97 35.11 30.64
C LEU A 688 1.93 35.80 32.02
N HIS A 689 0.75 35.94 32.62
CA HIS A 689 0.65 36.43 33.99
C HIS A 689 1.27 35.47 35.01
N LEU A 690 1.16 34.16 34.81
CA LEU A 690 1.85 33.17 35.65
C LEU A 690 3.38 33.30 35.53
N ASP A 691 3.90 33.45 34.31
CA ASP A 691 5.33 33.66 34.08
C ASP A 691 5.84 34.97 34.70
N ALA A 692 5.01 36.01 34.71
CA ALA A 692 5.30 37.28 35.40
C ALA A 692 5.10 37.22 36.95
N GLY A 693 4.80 36.05 37.52
CA GLY A 693 4.58 35.85 38.95
C GLY A 693 3.24 36.36 39.49
N ARG A 694 2.30 36.77 38.63
CA ARG A 694 0.99 37.35 38.99
C ARG A 694 -0.10 36.28 39.10
N VAL A 695 0.08 35.35 40.04
CA VAL A 695 -0.80 34.17 40.20
C VAL A 695 -2.25 34.55 40.51
N ALA A 696 -2.49 35.54 41.37
CA ALA A 696 -3.84 35.98 41.73
C ALA A 696 -4.59 36.59 40.53
N THR A 697 -3.89 37.35 39.67
CA THR A 697 -4.45 37.92 38.44
C THR A 697 -4.82 36.82 37.46
N ALA A 698 -3.94 35.82 37.29
CA ALA A 698 -4.20 34.65 36.45
C ALA A 698 -5.44 33.87 36.91
N GLY A 699 -5.60 33.68 38.23
CA GLY A 699 -6.81 33.05 38.81
C GLY A 699 -8.08 33.87 38.61
N ALA A 700 -8.02 35.19 38.82
CA ALA A 700 -9.17 36.08 38.61
C ALA A 700 -9.66 36.08 37.15
N LEU A 701 -8.73 36.10 36.18
CA LEU A 701 -9.05 36.00 34.76
C LEU A 701 -9.71 34.65 34.43
N ALA A 702 -9.19 33.55 34.99
CA ALA A 702 -9.76 32.22 34.77
C ALA A 702 -11.19 32.09 35.33
N LEU A 703 -11.48 32.71 36.47
CA LEU A 703 -12.82 32.72 37.09
C LEU A 703 -13.84 33.59 36.33
N ALA A 704 -13.36 34.58 35.57
CA ALA A 704 -14.21 35.47 34.78
C ALA A 704 -14.69 34.86 33.45
N LEU A 705 -14.09 33.72 33.04
CA LEU A 705 -14.43 33.06 31.77
C LEU A 705 -15.79 32.34 31.83
N PRO A 706 -16.50 32.25 30.69
CA PRO A 706 -17.75 31.50 30.62
C PRO A 706 -17.51 29.99 30.82
N SER A 707 -18.54 29.27 31.28
CA SER A 707 -18.45 27.81 31.48
C SER A 707 -18.11 27.03 30.20
N SER A 708 -18.48 27.56 29.02
CA SER A 708 -18.10 27.01 27.72
C SER A 708 -16.60 26.99 27.46
N ALA A 709 -15.82 27.87 28.12
CA ALA A 709 -14.36 27.91 27.99
C ALA A 709 -13.69 26.63 28.50
N GLN A 710 -14.33 25.88 29.41
CA GLN A 710 -13.86 24.59 29.89
C GLN A 710 -13.85 23.49 28.83
N ARG A 711 -14.42 23.74 27.64
CA ARG A 711 -14.40 22.82 26.50
C ARG A 711 -13.29 23.15 25.49
N HIS A 712 -12.66 24.32 25.61
CA HIS A 712 -11.59 24.73 24.70
C HIS A 712 -10.28 23.98 25.05
N PRO A 713 -9.63 23.28 24.10
CA PRO A 713 -8.53 22.35 24.40
C PRO A 713 -7.34 23.02 25.07
N HIS A 714 -6.95 24.21 24.60
CA HIS A 714 -5.83 24.95 25.19
C HIS A 714 -6.19 25.58 26.54
N MET A 715 -7.45 25.96 26.75
CA MET A 715 -7.89 26.57 28.02
C MET A 715 -8.00 25.51 29.11
N ARG A 716 -8.47 24.30 28.77
CA ARG A 716 -8.52 23.15 29.68
C ARG A 716 -7.16 22.86 30.31
N ALA A 717 -6.11 22.78 29.50
CA ALA A 717 -4.76 22.55 30.00
C ALA A 717 -4.31 23.64 31.01
N VAL A 718 -4.65 24.89 30.73
CA VAL A 718 -4.38 26.03 31.64
C VAL A 718 -5.21 25.95 32.92
N LEU A 719 -6.51 25.66 32.83
CA LEU A 719 -7.40 25.51 33.99
C LEU A 719 -6.99 24.33 34.87
N THR A 720 -6.59 23.20 34.28
CA THR A 720 -6.03 22.05 35.01
C THR A 720 -4.76 22.44 35.77
N HIS A 721 -3.88 23.23 35.17
CA HIS A 721 -2.70 23.76 35.85
C HIS A 721 -3.06 24.72 36.98
N LEU A 722 -3.96 25.67 36.76
CA LEU A 722 -4.43 26.58 37.82
C LEU A 722 -5.15 25.82 38.95
N GLY A 723 -5.85 24.73 38.64
CA GLY A 723 -6.44 23.83 39.62
C GLY A 723 -5.39 23.17 40.51
N SER A 724 -4.25 22.77 39.94
CA SER A 724 -3.12 22.26 40.74
C SER A 724 -2.51 23.31 41.68
N LEU A 725 -2.71 24.60 41.38
CA LEU A 725 -2.29 25.74 42.20
C LEU A 725 -3.39 26.23 43.16
N GLY A 726 -4.57 25.59 43.16
CA GLY A 726 -5.72 26.00 43.97
C GLY A 726 -6.39 27.31 43.54
N GLN A 727 -6.14 27.78 42.31
CA GLN A 727 -6.64 29.07 41.79
C GLN A 727 -7.87 28.94 40.88
N ALA A 728 -8.17 27.73 40.40
CA ALA A 728 -9.33 27.46 39.53
C ALA A 728 -9.89 26.05 39.80
N VAL A 729 -11.08 25.76 39.28
CA VAL A 729 -11.64 24.40 39.28
C VAL A 729 -11.13 23.67 38.04
N ALA A 730 -10.50 22.51 38.25
CA ALA A 730 -10.06 21.66 37.14
C ALA A 730 -11.29 21.17 36.34
N PRO A 731 -11.24 21.22 35.00
CA PRO A 731 -12.37 20.82 34.17
C PRO A 731 -12.64 19.32 34.28
N SER A 732 -13.93 18.92 34.16
CA SER A 732 -14.31 17.51 34.10
C SER A 732 -13.86 16.85 32.80
N SER A 733 -13.85 15.51 32.76
CA SER A 733 -13.52 14.75 31.54
C SER A 733 -14.48 15.11 30.39
N GLU A 734 -13.93 15.34 29.19
CA GLU A 734 -14.76 15.72 28.04
C GLU A 734 -15.70 14.57 27.62
N PRO A 735 -17.02 14.81 27.47
CA PRO A 735 -17.99 13.78 27.08
C PRO A 735 -17.78 13.19 25.68
N THR A 736 -17.09 13.91 24.78
CA THR A 736 -16.77 13.40 23.43
C THR A 736 -15.85 12.18 23.42
N GLY A 737 -15.16 11.90 24.54
CA GLY A 737 -14.16 10.83 24.64
C GLY A 737 -12.84 11.16 23.92
N MET A 738 -12.65 12.39 23.42
CA MET A 738 -11.38 12.84 22.86
C MET A 738 -10.40 13.18 23.98
N THR A 739 -9.24 12.53 23.98
CA THR A 739 -8.12 12.89 24.86
C THR A 739 -7.38 14.11 24.29
N TRP A 740 -7.19 15.13 25.11
CA TRP A 740 -6.46 16.34 24.74
C TRP A 740 -4.95 16.13 24.78
N LEU A 741 -4.18 17.13 24.34
CA LEU A 741 -2.71 17.09 24.28
C LEU A 741 -2.09 16.55 25.58
N ASP A 742 -2.62 16.95 26.74
CA ASP A 742 -2.01 16.70 28.05
C ASP A 742 -2.83 15.74 28.93
N GLU A 743 -4.03 15.36 28.47
CA GLU A 743 -5.03 14.61 29.24
C GLU A 743 -5.21 13.20 28.65
N GLY A 744 -4.22 12.34 28.87
CA GLY A 744 -4.24 10.94 28.41
C GLY A 744 -4.04 9.95 29.56
N LEU A 745 -4.84 8.87 29.56
CA LEU A 745 -4.61 7.71 30.43
C LEU A 745 -3.37 6.93 29.93
N GLY A 746 -2.29 6.92 30.72
CA GLY A 746 -1.07 6.13 30.46
C GLY A 746 0.22 6.96 30.36
N ASP A 747 1.31 6.30 29.95
CA ASP A 747 2.64 6.92 29.79
C ASP A 747 2.72 7.81 28.53
N TRP A 748 2.22 9.04 28.65
CA TRP A 748 2.23 10.03 27.56
C TRP A 748 3.63 10.32 27.02
N VAL A 749 4.68 10.15 27.84
CA VAL A 749 6.09 10.36 27.47
C VAL A 749 6.51 9.48 26.30
N SER A 750 6.01 8.24 26.26
CA SER A 750 6.30 7.29 25.17
C SER A 750 5.53 7.60 23.89
N ARG A 751 4.31 8.16 24.00
CA ARG A 751 3.39 8.37 22.87
C ARG A 751 3.53 9.73 22.21
N TRP A 752 3.98 10.75 22.95
CA TRP A 752 4.07 12.13 22.47
C TRP A 752 4.80 12.25 21.12
N PRO A 753 6.02 11.69 20.94
CA PRO A 753 6.74 11.85 19.68
C PRO A 753 6.06 11.19 18.47
N SER A 754 5.07 10.32 18.70
CA SER A 754 4.31 9.61 17.66
C SER A 754 2.88 10.10 17.47
N MET A 755 2.41 11.05 18.29
CA MET A 755 1.09 11.64 18.15
C MET A 755 1.18 13.14 17.82
N HIS A 756 2.20 13.82 18.34
CA HIS A 756 2.36 15.28 18.28
C HIS A 756 3.68 15.67 17.62
N GLU A 757 3.91 15.20 16.40
CA GLU A 757 5.19 15.26 15.69
C GLU A 757 5.72 16.70 15.47
N ALA A 758 4.81 17.66 15.30
CA ALA A 758 5.13 19.07 15.07
C ALA A 758 5.22 19.90 16.37
N THR A 759 4.80 19.37 17.52
CA THR A 759 4.63 20.15 18.76
C THR A 759 5.67 19.75 19.80
N SER A 760 6.37 20.73 20.38
CA SER A 760 7.31 20.46 21.49
C SER A 760 6.60 19.79 22.66
N PRO A 761 7.22 18.80 23.35
CA PRO A 761 6.62 18.18 24.52
C PRO A 761 6.57 19.14 25.72
N PRO A 762 5.63 18.91 26.67
CA PRO A 762 5.45 19.75 27.85
C PRO A 762 6.59 19.64 28.87
N LEU A 763 7.39 18.57 28.81
CA LEU A 763 8.59 18.36 29.63
C LEU A 763 9.71 17.79 28.77
N TRP A 764 10.96 18.09 29.16
CA TRP A 764 12.18 17.65 28.48
C TRP A 764 12.98 16.62 29.32
N SER A 765 12.26 15.73 30.01
CA SER A 765 12.83 14.80 31.01
C SER A 765 13.72 13.72 30.40
N ASN A 766 13.22 13.03 29.37
CA ASN A 766 13.89 11.89 28.75
C ASN A 766 14.61 12.29 27.45
N ARG A 767 15.63 11.52 27.07
CA ARG A 767 16.39 11.71 25.83
C ARG A 767 15.47 11.77 24.60
N THR A 768 14.44 10.91 24.55
CA THR A 768 13.46 10.88 23.45
C THR A 768 12.70 12.19 23.32
N LEU A 769 12.21 12.75 24.44
CA LEU A 769 11.50 14.03 24.46
C LEU A 769 12.40 15.21 24.10
N ARG A 770 13.66 15.21 24.56
CA ARG A 770 14.64 16.25 24.18
C ARG A 770 14.95 16.24 22.68
N MET A 771 15.21 15.05 22.13
CA MET A 771 15.39 14.88 20.69
C MET A 771 14.17 15.37 19.92
N HIS A 772 12.99 15.02 20.41
CA HIS A 772 11.73 15.39 19.80
C HIS A 772 11.46 16.91 19.85
N ALA A 773 11.76 17.58 20.97
CA ALA A 773 11.65 19.03 21.10
C ALA A 773 12.44 19.76 20.01
N TRP A 774 13.68 19.33 19.75
CA TRP A 774 14.52 19.90 18.68
C TRP A 774 13.98 19.62 17.28
N THR A 775 13.42 18.43 17.04
CA THR A 775 12.83 18.09 15.73
C THR A 775 11.49 18.78 15.47
N ALA A 776 10.73 19.06 16.53
CA ALA A 776 9.43 19.72 16.45
C ALA A 776 9.63 21.23 16.22
N ASN A 777 10.41 21.89 17.08
CA ASN A 777 10.66 23.32 16.99
C ASN A 777 12.07 23.71 17.48
N ALA A 778 12.85 24.34 16.61
CA ALA A 778 14.22 24.78 16.87
C ALA A 778 14.33 25.71 18.08
N TRP A 779 13.29 26.52 18.33
CA TRP A 779 13.22 27.44 19.47
C TRP A 779 13.27 26.76 20.83
N SER A 780 13.06 25.44 20.91
CA SER A 780 13.28 24.66 22.14
C SER A 780 14.70 24.80 22.71
N LEU A 781 15.71 25.09 21.88
CA LEU A 781 17.10 25.26 22.33
C LEU A 781 17.47 26.73 22.64
N HIS A 782 16.50 27.65 22.56
CA HIS A 782 16.74 29.04 22.93
C HIS A 782 17.16 29.12 24.42
N ASP A 783 18.07 30.03 24.71
CA ASP A 783 18.54 30.31 26.08
C ASP A 783 18.34 31.78 26.36
N ALA A 784 17.70 32.11 27.48
CA ALA A 784 17.47 33.51 27.87
C ALA A 784 18.77 34.18 28.34
N ASP A 785 19.69 33.40 28.92
CA ASP A 785 20.87 33.91 29.63
C ASP A 785 22.19 33.79 28.81
N GLY A 786 22.11 33.36 27.55
CA GLY A 786 23.28 33.02 26.72
C GLY A 786 23.72 34.11 25.74
N ASP A 787 25.01 34.42 25.73
CA ASP A 787 25.65 35.35 24.78
C ASP A 787 25.71 34.72 23.37
N GLY A 788 24.73 35.07 22.53
CA GLY A 788 24.47 34.43 21.24
C GLY A 788 23.72 33.11 21.38
N SER A 789 22.45 33.07 20.96
CA SER A 789 21.57 31.92 21.25
C SER A 789 22.21 30.58 20.83
N THR A 790 22.36 29.67 21.80
CA THR A 790 22.82 28.28 21.57
C THR A 790 22.04 27.58 20.46
N MET A 791 20.77 27.98 20.31
CA MET A 791 19.91 27.64 19.18
C MET A 791 20.57 27.97 17.84
N VAL A 792 20.90 29.25 17.57
CA VAL A 792 21.44 29.70 16.28
C VAL A 792 22.70 28.94 15.89
N ARG A 793 23.61 28.73 16.83
CA ARG A 793 24.85 27.96 16.59
C ARG A 793 24.63 26.48 16.29
N THR A 794 23.47 25.94 16.67
CA THR A 794 23.12 24.52 16.54
C THR A 794 22.18 24.26 15.37
N LEU A 795 21.60 25.30 14.75
CA LEU A 795 20.76 25.16 13.55
C LEU A 795 21.49 24.37 12.45
N GLY A 796 20.74 23.55 11.73
CA GLY A 796 21.25 22.62 10.71
C GLY A 796 21.95 21.37 11.27
N GLN A 797 22.20 21.29 12.59
CA GLN A 797 22.82 20.11 13.19
C GLN A 797 21.79 19.01 13.50
N SER A 798 22.24 17.75 13.44
CA SER A 798 21.40 16.60 13.77
C SER A 798 20.97 16.60 15.25
N SER A 799 19.80 16.04 15.54
CA SER A 799 19.23 16.00 16.90
C SER A 799 20.18 15.37 17.92
N LYS A 800 21.01 14.38 17.51
CA LYS A 800 22.00 13.74 18.39
C LYS A 800 23.07 14.73 18.91
N LYS A 801 23.39 15.77 18.13
CA LYS A 801 24.32 16.83 18.53
C LYS A 801 23.65 17.92 19.35
N ALA A 802 22.35 18.15 19.14
CA ALA A 802 21.57 19.15 19.86
C ALA A 802 21.13 18.67 21.26
N GLU A 803 20.77 17.39 21.41
CA GLU A 803 20.18 16.84 22.64
C GLU A 803 20.98 17.08 23.93
N PRO A 804 22.34 16.96 23.96
CA PRO A 804 23.10 17.23 25.16
C PRO A 804 22.91 18.65 25.71
N ARG A 805 22.58 19.62 24.85
CA ARG A 805 22.37 21.02 25.22
C ARG A 805 20.97 21.30 25.81
N LEU A 806 20.06 20.34 25.71
CA LEU A 806 18.73 20.38 26.35
C LEU A 806 18.71 19.67 27.71
N VAL A 807 19.80 19.01 28.12
CA VAL A 807 19.88 18.31 29.41
C VAL A 807 19.81 19.34 30.54
N GLY A 808 18.90 19.13 31.50
CA GLY A 808 18.70 20.01 32.64
C GLY A 808 17.81 21.24 32.36
N LYS A 809 17.47 21.52 31.10
CA LYS A 809 16.52 22.58 30.74
C LYS A 809 15.07 22.09 30.89
N SER A 810 14.19 22.99 31.30
CA SER A 810 12.74 22.75 31.36
C SER A 810 12.00 23.88 30.63
N PRO A 811 10.98 23.57 29.80
CA PRO A 811 10.20 24.59 29.13
C PRO A 811 9.28 25.34 30.13
N PRO A 812 8.91 26.60 29.84
CA PRO A 812 7.82 27.27 30.54
C PRO A 812 6.53 26.43 30.51
N LYS A 813 5.73 26.50 31.58
CA LYS A 813 4.49 25.72 31.66
C LYS A 813 3.52 26.13 30.55
N GLY A 814 2.97 25.14 29.84
CA GLY A 814 2.05 25.38 28.72
C GLY A 814 2.71 25.87 27.43
N LEU A 815 4.04 25.81 27.30
CA LEU A 815 4.76 26.21 26.07
C LEU A 815 4.20 25.52 24.82
N HIS A 816 3.95 24.22 24.91
CA HIS A 816 3.43 23.38 23.83
C HIS A 816 2.03 23.77 23.32
N LEU A 817 1.28 24.58 24.08
CA LEU A 817 -0.07 25.02 23.69
C LEU A 817 -0.08 26.12 22.62
N HIS A 818 1.04 26.81 22.42
CA HIS A 818 1.10 28.01 21.58
C HIS A 818 2.44 28.23 20.87
N LEU A 819 3.50 27.51 21.24
CA LEU A 819 4.73 27.48 20.44
C LEU A 819 4.45 26.79 19.11
N CYS A 820 4.47 27.57 18.02
CA CYS A 820 4.27 27.08 16.66
C CYS A 820 5.52 27.27 15.79
N GLY A 821 5.64 26.43 14.75
CA GLY A 821 6.70 26.48 13.76
C GLY A 821 6.24 27.16 12.46
N LEU A 822 6.55 26.51 11.34
CA LEU A 822 6.07 26.92 10.02
C LEU A 822 4.58 26.62 9.91
N LEU A 823 3.80 27.56 9.37
CA LEU A 823 2.36 27.47 9.28
C LEU A 823 1.87 27.38 7.84
N VAL A 824 0.82 26.60 7.62
CA VAL A 824 0.08 26.55 6.36
C VAL A 824 -1.41 26.55 6.67
N ASP A 825 -2.22 26.96 5.72
CA ASP A 825 -3.67 26.91 5.81
C ASP A 825 -4.22 25.69 5.09
N VAL A 826 -5.23 25.08 5.70
CA VAL A 826 -6.07 24.05 5.08
C VAL A 826 -7.52 24.44 5.29
N GLY A 827 -8.22 24.79 4.21
CA GLY A 827 -9.63 25.19 4.31
C GLY A 827 -9.86 26.37 5.27
N GLY A 828 -8.88 27.29 5.34
CA GLY A 828 -8.88 28.46 6.23
C GLY A 828 -8.36 28.22 7.65
N TYR A 829 -8.11 26.97 8.08
CA TYR A 829 -7.56 26.67 9.40
C TYR A 829 -6.02 26.70 9.40
N PRO A 830 -5.37 27.39 10.36
CA PRO A 830 -3.91 27.44 10.48
C PRO A 830 -3.35 26.13 11.05
N VAL A 831 -2.62 25.40 10.21
CA VAL A 831 -1.94 24.14 10.52
C VAL A 831 -0.45 24.37 10.79
N ASP A 832 0.02 23.88 11.93
CA ASP A 832 1.44 23.85 12.29
C ASP A 832 2.13 22.59 11.81
N VAL A 833 3.14 22.74 10.97
CA VAL A 833 3.99 21.64 10.47
C VAL A 833 5.36 21.61 11.15
N GLY A 834 5.58 22.41 12.20
CA GLY A 834 6.80 22.49 12.99
C GLY A 834 7.94 23.22 12.28
N LEU A 835 8.96 23.61 13.05
CA LEU A 835 10.18 24.28 12.56
C LEU A 835 11.40 23.44 12.99
N PRO A 836 11.82 22.44 12.20
CA PRO A 836 12.81 21.49 12.65
C PRO A 836 14.18 22.16 12.76
N GLY A 837 14.89 21.97 13.87
CA GLY A 837 16.22 22.55 14.04
C GLY A 837 17.28 21.98 13.08
N THR A 838 16.98 20.86 12.41
CA THR A 838 17.81 20.26 11.35
C THR A 838 17.64 20.91 9.98
N LEU A 839 16.85 21.97 9.86
CA LEU A 839 16.61 22.65 8.59
C LEU A 839 17.92 23.25 8.02
N ASP A 840 18.22 22.94 6.76
CA ASP A 840 19.39 23.47 6.03
C ASP A 840 19.01 24.78 5.34
N VAL A 841 19.11 25.88 6.08
CA VAL A 841 18.67 27.20 5.63
C VAL A 841 19.55 27.73 4.49
N ASP A 842 20.86 27.45 4.51
CA ASP A 842 21.78 27.88 3.47
C ASP A 842 21.45 27.19 2.14
N ALA A 843 21.23 25.87 2.15
CA ALA A 843 20.79 25.17 0.95
C ALA A 843 19.41 25.62 0.45
N ALA A 844 18.50 26.03 1.34
CA ALA A 844 17.21 26.59 0.95
C ALA A 844 17.35 27.96 0.27
N ARG A 845 18.30 28.79 0.74
CA ARG A 845 18.64 30.08 0.10
C ARG A 845 19.27 29.87 -1.27
N ASP A 846 20.22 28.95 -1.40
CA ASP A 846 20.83 28.60 -2.69
C ASP A 846 19.82 28.09 -3.72
N ALA A 847 18.74 27.45 -3.25
CA ALA A 847 17.63 26.97 -4.07
C ALA A 847 16.58 28.05 -4.41
N GLY A 848 16.78 29.31 -3.98
CA GLY A 848 15.86 30.42 -4.22
C GLY A 848 14.53 30.33 -3.48
N LEU A 849 14.44 29.54 -2.39
CA LEU A 849 13.20 29.32 -1.65
C LEU A 849 12.87 30.44 -0.65
N LEU A 850 13.86 31.28 -0.33
CA LEU A 850 13.78 32.31 0.71
C LEU A 850 13.84 33.75 0.16
N GLY A 851 13.83 33.93 -1.16
CA GLY A 851 14.01 35.23 -1.82
C GLY A 851 15.16 35.22 -2.80
#